data_AF-A0A3R6W522-F1
#
_entry.id   AF-A0A3R6W522-F1
#
_cell.length_a   1.000
_cell.length_b   1.000
_cell.length_c   1.000
_cell.angle_alpha   90.00
_cell.angle_beta   90.00
_cell.angle_gamma   90.00
#
_symmetry.space_group_name_H-M   'P 1'
#
loop_
_entity.id
_entity.type
_entity.pdbx_description
1 polymer ?
#
loop_
_entity_poly.entity_id
_entity_poly.type
_entity_poly.pdbx_seq_one_letter_code
_entity_poly.pdbx_strand_id
1 'polypeptide(L)'
;MTGKPPQHRTTLAMALVRQLRLTHVMWSFGAYLIVWIAISISILHVLDVDYQSTFTSMVERQPHGVPTSRHHRKPTQSVDDDYFVSYNFTQCYRQVDYGLLDSIVPTTVCKSSSTESTTITHLDSVGWNDGSLWTAFALDFSQAQAVSPIRNASEDGGHHDPRYRLTSSRIRCQCAIDASTEAISILVSQFFPSNDTTWQCNSPPVFPDASAVVVKPTALLLARKDDHNPFFQIASALNAWTLLKLLQLEMTSTQLFILDDGEPMATDVLMQKLLAPRHSITYGRSIVGKTLHFDQAVFLPFEFAGPLVEHLDDEQLCHDSRLISDFRADVFRAFDLPLVAHSSTVNTTVSTTCIITIVSRREYSGRRVARMWLNEEEITSKMQTNYPMCTVQSIDFATKSMAEQIQLISTSRVVVGMHGAGMANVIFASPNTFVVEIFPLTTFRYGYRNLCQYLGLHYVEYRDGADTPWPESHKVVEDVSWFRTFDLIMNVVLNEAERVKYDARQTIQRRIHRSHLLAQEFDRVKERDLHAGRDEAFDCFVLDEDKVVDEMDDMMSSPDGGIVVDFHTCDFFPERWFDLVVVLRTDNTTLFDRLTQRGYTANKVTENVECEIMQVVLQDAHESYVPDIIQELPSVTIADMESNVERIIGWMKHWVAQNHQQ
;
A
#
# COMPACT_ATOMS: atom_id res chain seq x y z
N MET A 1 38.02 28.26 74.92
CA MET A 1 38.62 28.74 73.64
C MET A 1 39.84 27.89 73.31
N THR A 2 40.16 27.71 72.03
CA THR A 2 41.50 27.41 71.47
C THR A 2 42.41 26.42 72.22
N GLY A 3 42.49 25.17 71.74
CA GLY A 3 43.53 24.19 72.09
C GLY A 3 44.00 23.43 70.85
N LYS A 4 45.32 23.25 70.69
CA LYS A 4 45.96 22.53 69.55
C LYS A 4 46.27 21.05 69.93
N PRO A 5 46.76 20.19 69.00
CA PRO A 5 46.37 18.78 68.94
C PRO A 5 47.28 17.84 69.77
N PRO A 6 47.03 16.52 69.75
CA PRO A 6 47.79 15.70 68.78
C PRO A 6 47.00 14.58 68.06
N GLN A 7 47.76 13.90 67.20
CA GLN A 7 47.65 12.54 66.62
C GLN A 7 46.79 11.53 67.43
N HIS A 8 46.25 10.44 66.84
CA HIS A 8 46.90 9.57 65.84
C HIS A 8 45.92 8.54 65.19
N ARG A 9 46.16 8.20 63.91
CA ARG A 9 45.68 6.99 63.16
C ARG A 9 44.17 6.95 62.83
N THR A 10 43.72 6.30 61.74
CA THR A 10 44.41 5.29 60.90
C THR A 10 44.20 5.53 59.38
N THR A 11 45.24 5.22 58.58
CA THR A 11 45.25 4.98 57.10
C THR A 11 44.40 5.88 56.17
N LEU A 12 45.00 6.79 55.41
CA LEU A 12 45.68 6.55 54.11
C LEU A 12 44.81 5.83 53.04
N ALA A 13 44.32 6.60 52.04
CA ALA A 13 44.40 6.25 50.61
C ALA A 13 43.93 7.39 49.64
N MET A 14 43.91 8.67 50.03
CA MET A 14 43.37 9.76 49.17
C MET A 14 44.43 10.43 48.25
N ALA A 15 45.40 9.67 47.76
CA ALA A 15 46.50 10.23 46.95
C ALA A 15 47.17 9.20 46.01
N LEU A 16 46.39 8.56 45.13
CA LEU A 16 46.91 8.13 43.83
C LEU A 16 45.80 8.04 42.76
N VAL A 17 45.40 9.19 42.21
CA VAL A 17 44.56 9.25 41.00
C VAL A 17 45.44 8.91 39.79
N ARG A 18 45.80 7.63 39.65
CA ARG A 18 46.27 6.93 38.44
C ARG A 18 46.65 5.49 38.81
N GLN A 19 46.25 4.55 37.95
CA GLN A 19 46.57 3.11 38.02
C GLN A 19 46.00 2.35 39.24
N LEU A 20 44.81 1.75 39.09
CA LEU A 20 44.72 0.32 38.74
C LEU A 20 43.26 -0.16 38.46
N ARG A 21 43.10 -0.80 37.30
CA ARG A 21 42.07 -1.81 36.93
C ARG A 21 40.58 -1.46 37.13
N LEU A 22 40.12 -0.67 36.16
CA LEU A 22 38.73 -0.42 35.78
C LEU A 22 38.11 -1.66 35.08
N THR A 23 38.16 -2.85 35.69
CA THR A 23 37.86 -4.14 35.00
C THR A 23 36.65 -4.92 35.52
N HIS A 24 35.95 -4.48 36.58
CA HIS A 24 34.77 -5.18 37.12
C HIS A 24 33.49 -4.32 37.24
N VAL A 25 33.54 -3.01 36.95
CA VAL A 25 32.35 -2.15 36.99
C VAL A 25 31.76 -1.90 35.59
N MET A 26 32.60 -1.87 34.55
CA MET A 26 32.11 -1.73 33.15
C MET A 26 31.35 -2.96 32.64
N TRP A 27 31.58 -4.15 33.19
CA TRP A 27 30.88 -5.37 32.73
C TRP A 27 29.43 -5.48 33.23
N SER A 28 29.05 -4.77 34.29
CA SER A 28 27.66 -4.76 34.78
C SER A 28 26.82 -3.69 34.07
N PHE A 29 27.31 -2.44 34.03
CA PHE A 29 26.61 -1.36 33.33
C PHE A 29 26.72 -1.44 31.80
N GLY A 30 27.80 -2.02 31.28
CA GLY A 30 27.95 -2.27 29.85
C GLY A 30 27.10 -3.43 29.32
N ALA A 31 26.67 -4.37 30.17
CA ALA A 31 25.71 -5.40 29.78
C ALA A 31 24.30 -4.80 29.66
N TYR A 32 23.79 -4.19 30.73
CA TYR A 32 22.42 -3.66 30.77
C TYR A 32 22.15 -2.54 29.74
N LEU A 33 23.14 -1.71 29.41
CA LEU A 33 22.97 -0.66 28.38
C LEU A 33 23.00 -1.22 26.94
N ILE A 34 23.47 -2.45 26.74
CA ILE A 34 23.64 -3.06 25.39
C ILE A 34 22.56 -4.11 25.10
N VAL A 35 22.03 -4.82 26.12
CA VAL A 35 20.88 -5.74 25.97
C VAL A 35 19.66 -5.07 25.32
N TRP A 36 19.50 -3.76 25.52
CA TRP A 36 18.45 -2.90 24.96
C TRP A 36 18.43 -2.75 23.41
N ILE A 37 19.37 -3.35 22.68
CA ILE A 37 19.46 -3.27 21.20
C ILE A 37 19.14 -4.61 20.50
N ALA A 38 18.88 -5.66 21.28
CA ALA A 38 18.67 -7.02 20.78
C ALA A 38 17.19 -7.43 20.68
N ILE A 39 16.75 -7.78 19.47
CA ILE A 39 15.58 -8.64 19.17
C ILE A 39 14.19 -7.95 18.92
N SER A 40 14.09 -6.67 18.56
CA SER A 40 12.85 -6.12 17.93
C SER A 40 12.45 -6.77 16.56
N ILE A 41 13.12 -7.84 16.12
CA ILE A 41 12.89 -8.53 14.84
C ILE A 41 13.17 -10.06 14.96
N SER A 42 12.71 -10.78 15.99
CA SER A 42 12.88 -12.27 16.01
C SER A 42 11.62 -13.12 16.17
N ILE A 43 10.45 -12.57 16.54
CA ILE A 43 9.19 -13.22 16.15
C ILE A 43 8.68 -12.64 14.85
N LEU A 44 8.82 -11.34 14.56
CA LEU A 44 8.62 -10.69 13.23
C LEU A 44 9.41 -11.24 12.00
N HIS A 45 10.00 -12.45 12.10
CA HIS A 45 10.63 -13.22 11.02
C HIS A 45 10.58 -14.76 11.22
N VAL A 46 10.06 -15.24 12.35
CA VAL A 46 9.41 -16.57 12.44
C VAL A 46 7.95 -16.43 12.01
N LEU A 47 7.42 -15.23 12.22
CA LEU A 47 6.46 -14.48 11.43
C LEU A 47 7.16 -13.73 10.25
N ASP A 48 7.91 -14.41 9.37
CA ASP A 48 8.13 -14.03 7.95
C ASP A 48 7.54 -15.05 6.94
N VAL A 49 6.52 -14.70 6.11
CA VAL A 49 5.89 -15.48 4.99
C VAL A 49 6.60 -14.86 3.80
N ASP A 50 7.00 -15.65 2.83
CA ASP A 50 7.09 -15.11 1.50
C ASP A 50 5.67 -14.66 1.14
N TYR A 51 5.41 -13.36 0.92
CA TYR A 51 4.17 -12.96 0.23
C TYR A 51 4.15 -13.45 -1.24
N GLN A 52 5.17 -14.24 -1.64
CA GLN A 52 5.27 -15.15 -2.79
C GLN A 52 4.68 -16.57 -2.52
N SER A 53 4.58 -17.01 -1.26
CA SER A 53 4.33 -18.39 -0.82
C SER A 53 2.85 -18.76 -0.72
N THR A 54 2.13 -18.50 -1.81
CA THR A 54 1.12 -19.49 -2.21
C THR A 54 1.83 -20.78 -2.63
N PHE A 55 2.93 -20.64 -3.37
CA PHE A 55 3.42 -21.71 -4.24
C PHE A 55 4.77 -22.25 -3.83
N THR A 56 5.72 -21.42 -3.43
CA THR A 56 6.87 -21.85 -2.61
C THR A 56 6.46 -22.61 -1.34
N SER A 57 5.16 -22.66 -0.98
CA SER A 57 4.61 -23.56 0.03
C SER A 57 4.63 -25.08 -0.30
N MET A 58 5.30 -25.53 -1.38
CA MET A 58 5.83 -26.90 -1.51
C MET A 58 7.35 -26.99 -1.76
N VAL A 59 8.09 -25.88 -1.72
CA VAL A 59 9.56 -25.83 -1.66
C VAL A 59 9.94 -24.82 -0.58
N GLU A 60 9.97 -25.32 0.66
CA GLU A 60 10.27 -24.63 1.92
C GLU A 60 10.79 -23.19 1.83
N ARG A 61 9.93 -22.22 2.22
CA ARG A 61 10.13 -21.42 3.44
C ARG A 61 8.87 -20.60 3.83
N GLN A 62 8.93 -20.03 5.05
CA GLN A 62 8.23 -18.80 5.49
C GLN A 62 6.72 -18.85 5.96
N PRO A 63 6.33 -18.27 7.14
CA PRO A 63 5.04 -17.58 7.47
C PRO A 63 5.12 -16.17 8.19
N HIS A 64 4.35 -15.07 7.89
CA HIS A 64 4.61 -13.58 8.11
C HIS A 64 3.63 -12.86 9.08
N GLY A 65 3.97 -11.63 9.52
CA GLY A 65 3.04 -10.55 9.92
C GLY A 65 3.27 -10.02 11.36
N VAL A 66 2.92 -8.79 11.82
CA VAL A 66 2.04 -7.66 11.37
C VAL A 66 0.51 -7.87 11.55
N PRO A 67 -0.37 -6.86 11.94
CA PRO A 67 -0.22 -5.42 12.34
C PRO A 67 -0.43 -5.11 13.87
N THR A 68 -1.26 -4.26 14.58
CA THR A 68 -2.28 -3.15 14.45
C THR A 68 -2.88 -2.63 15.84
N SER A 69 -3.07 -1.33 16.15
CA SER A 69 -4.11 -0.78 17.13
C SER A 69 -3.99 -1.07 18.67
N ARG A 70 -4.73 -0.47 19.63
CA ARG A 70 -6.05 0.24 19.70
C ARG A 70 -6.10 1.16 20.98
N HIS A 71 -6.94 2.22 21.15
CA HIS A 71 -8.29 2.12 21.74
C HIS A 71 -9.22 3.40 21.78
N HIS A 72 -10.37 3.27 22.48
CA HIS A 72 -11.64 4.02 22.39
C HIS A 72 -11.72 5.43 23.01
N ARG A 73 -12.71 6.21 22.54
CA ARG A 73 -13.68 6.93 23.41
C ARG A 73 -15.12 6.70 22.91
N LYS A 74 -16.11 6.75 23.82
CA LYS A 74 -17.55 6.56 23.52
C LYS A 74 -18.35 7.87 23.58
N PRO A 75 -19.15 8.22 22.55
CA PRO A 75 -20.08 9.33 22.63
C PRO A 75 -21.45 9.11 21.95
N THR A 76 -22.46 8.61 22.69
CA THR A 76 -23.90 8.91 22.46
C THR A 76 -24.54 8.54 21.10
N GLN A 77 -23.88 7.74 20.27
CA GLN A 77 -24.28 7.45 18.88
C GLN A 77 -24.79 5.99 18.76
N SER A 78 -25.20 5.49 17.58
CA SER A 78 -25.72 4.12 17.47
C SER A 78 -24.61 3.07 17.59
N VAL A 79 -24.97 1.77 17.65
CA VAL A 79 -23.97 0.67 17.75
C VAL A 79 -23.01 0.67 16.55
N ASP A 80 -23.51 1.02 15.36
CA ASP A 80 -22.68 1.15 14.15
C ASP A 80 -21.76 2.38 14.25
N ASP A 81 -22.25 3.50 14.78
CA ASP A 81 -21.46 4.72 14.95
C ASP A 81 -20.36 4.59 16.01
N ASP A 82 -20.65 4.00 17.18
CA ASP A 82 -19.65 3.74 18.25
C ASP A 82 -18.57 2.76 17.73
N TYR A 83 -18.91 1.88 16.78
CA TYR A 83 -17.97 1.02 16.05
C TYR A 83 -17.08 1.81 15.08
N PHE A 84 -17.61 2.79 14.34
CA PHE A 84 -16.82 3.69 13.47
C PHE A 84 -15.92 4.67 14.24
N VAL A 85 -16.34 5.13 15.43
CA VAL A 85 -15.55 6.04 16.28
C VAL A 85 -14.41 5.32 17.00
N SER A 86 -14.63 4.05 17.37
CA SER A 86 -13.63 3.24 18.08
C SER A 86 -12.51 2.70 17.19
N TYR A 87 -12.81 2.39 15.92
CA TYR A 87 -11.79 2.11 14.92
C TYR A 87 -11.30 3.42 14.29
N ASN A 88 -10.24 3.99 14.84
CA ASN A 88 -9.39 4.90 14.08
C ASN A 88 -8.57 4.07 13.08
N PHE A 89 -9.23 3.68 11.98
CA PHE A 89 -8.77 2.67 11.03
C PHE A 89 -7.34 2.93 10.50
N THR A 90 -6.67 1.83 10.11
CA THR A 90 -5.53 1.89 9.19
C THR A 90 -5.91 2.68 7.95
N GLN A 91 -4.93 3.41 7.37
CA GLN A 91 -5.15 4.24 6.18
C GLN A 91 -5.85 3.47 5.06
N CYS A 92 -5.55 2.16 4.91
CA CYS A 92 -6.32 1.22 4.11
C CYS A 92 -7.84 1.45 4.17
N TYR A 93 -8.52 1.10 5.26
CA TYR A 93 -10.00 1.03 5.24
C TYR A 93 -10.67 2.41 5.04
N ARG A 94 -10.08 3.49 5.56
CA ARG A 94 -10.63 4.85 5.38
C ARG A 94 -10.23 5.53 4.08
N GLN A 95 -9.09 5.22 3.47
CA GLN A 95 -8.63 5.90 2.24
C GLN A 95 -8.73 5.05 0.97
N VAL A 96 -8.91 3.73 1.08
CA VAL A 96 -8.97 2.80 -0.07
C VAL A 96 -10.32 2.12 -0.26
N ASP A 97 -11.27 2.37 0.64
CA ASP A 97 -12.65 1.89 0.57
C ASP A 97 -13.65 3.05 0.83
N TYR A 98 -14.95 2.76 0.88
CA TYR A 98 -16.03 3.75 0.95
C TYR A 98 -15.99 4.71 2.16
N GLY A 99 -15.21 4.42 3.22
CA GLY A 99 -14.95 5.37 4.30
C GLY A 99 -14.29 6.67 3.83
N LEU A 100 -13.73 6.67 2.61
CA LEU A 100 -13.20 7.86 1.95
C LEU A 100 -14.30 8.86 1.57
N LEU A 101 -15.55 8.40 1.40
CA LEU A 101 -16.68 9.31 1.17
C LEU A 101 -17.02 10.12 2.42
N ASP A 102 -16.85 9.52 3.60
CA ASP A 102 -17.13 10.16 4.90
C ASP A 102 -16.03 11.15 5.30
N SER A 103 -14.81 11.02 4.75
CA SER A 103 -13.73 11.99 4.93
C SER A 103 -13.77 13.19 3.97
N ILE A 104 -14.66 13.18 2.96
CA ILE A 104 -14.83 14.33 2.06
C ILE A 104 -15.76 15.36 2.69
N VAL A 105 -15.28 16.59 2.88
CA VAL A 105 -16.03 17.68 3.53
C VAL A 105 -16.30 18.83 2.56
N PRO A 106 -17.49 18.88 1.91
CA PRO A 106 -17.81 19.90 0.91
C PRO A 106 -17.85 21.31 1.49
N THR A 107 -16.86 22.13 1.15
CA THR A 107 -16.69 23.49 1.68
C THR A 107 -16.90 24.53 0.58
N THR A 108 -18.00 25.29 0.65
CA THR A 108 -18.25 26.40 -0.29
C THR A 108 -17.33 27.59 0.01
N VAL A 109 -16.28 27.71 -0.80
CA VAL A 109 -15.25 28.76 -0.73
C VAL A 109 -15.61 30.02 -1.53
N CYS A 110 -16.58 29.94 -2.44
CA CYS A 110 -17.05 31.07 -3.26
C CYS A 110 -18.55 30.97 -3.48
N LYS A 111 -19.28 32.07 -3.29
CA LYS A 111 -20.70 32.18 -3.64
C LYS A 111 -21.08 33.64 -3.89
N SER A 112 -21.52 33.97 -5.11
CA SER A 112 -22.08 35.29 -5.41
C SER A 112 -23.54 35.42 -4.93
N SER A 113 -24.03 36.65 -4.83
CA SER A 113 -25.34 37.00 -4.26
C SER A 113 -26.48 37.13 -5.29
N SER A 114 -26.19 36.95 -6.59
CA SER A 114 -27.19 36.88 -7.66
C SER A 114 -27.84 35.49 -7.73
N THR A 115 -28.91 35.34 -8.53
CA THR A 115 -29.59 34.04 -8.76
C THR A 115 -28.97 33.20 -9.88
N GLU A 116 -28.04 33.80 -10.65
CA GLU A 116 -27.27 33.15 -11.73
C GLU A 116 -25.77 33.17 -11.37
N SER A 117 -25.49 32.95 -10.08
CA SER A 117 -24.20 33.19 -9.43
C SER A 117 -23.23 32.02 -9.53
N THR A 118 -21.95 32.31 -9.73
CA THR A 118 -20.87 31.33 -9.47
C THR A 118 -20.94 30.84 -8.02
N THR A 119 -20.89 29.53 -7.85
CA THR A 119 -20.56 28.85 -6.60
C THR A 119 -19.34 27.96 -6.83
N ILE A 120 -18.40 27.96 -5.89
CA ILE A 120 -17.24 27.05 -5.89
C ILE A 120 -17.23 26.33 -4.55
N THR A 121 -17.33 25.00 -4.60
CA THR A 121 -17.29 24.10 -3.46
C THR A 121 -16.10 23.17 -3.60
N HIS A 122 -15.13 23.33 -2.71
CA HIS A 122 -13.99 22.43 -2.56
C HIS A 122 -14.44 21.13 -1.88
N LEU A 123 -13.86 20.00 -2.28
CA LEU A 123 -14.19 18.65 -1.80
C LEU A 123 -12.94 18.07 -1.12
N ASP A 124 -12.58 18.63 0.04
CA ASP A 124 -11.37 18.31 0.77
C ASP A 124 -11.47 16.96 1.49
N SER A 125 -10.41 16.17 1.48
CA SER A 125 -10.30 14.87 2.17
C SER A 125 -8.86 14.55 2.54
N VAL A 126 -8.67 13.67 3.53
CA VAL A 126 -7.33 13.22 3.96
C VAL A 126 -6.65 12.45 2.81
N GLY A 127 -5.49 12.96 2.37
CA GLY A 127 -4.76 12.44 1.20
C GLY A 127 -5.36 12.81 -0.16
N TRP A 128 -6.37 13.69 -0.19
CA TRP A 128 -7.12 14.04 -1.39
C TRP A 128 -7.67 15.48 -1.30
N ASN A 129 -6.83 16.43 -1.70
CA ASN A 129 -7.03 17.86 -1.42
C ASN A 129 -7.50 18.69 -2.64
N ASP A 130 -7.86 18.06 -3.76
CA ASP A 130 -7.94 18.72 -5.08
C ASP A 130 -9.23 18.44 -5.88
N GLY A 131 -10.22 17.75 -5.30
CA GLY A 131 -11.57 17.67 -5.88
C GLY A 131 -12.34 18.99 -5.70
N SER A 132 -13.14 19.41 -6.69
CA SER A 132 -14.10 20.50 -6.47
C SER A 132 -15.25 20.56 -7.48
N LEU A 133 -16.37 21.16 -7.06
CA LEU A 133 -17.57 21.43 -7.86
C LEU A 133 -17.72 22.94 -8.08
N TRP A 134 -17.78 23.37 -9.33
CA TRP A 134 -17.89 24.77 -9.75
C TRP A 134 -19.15 24.96 -10.60
N THR A 135 -19.86 26.08 -10.41
CA THR A 135 -21.01 26.48 -11.24
C THR A 135 -20.77 27.85 -11.87
N ALA A 136 -21.39 28.11 -13.03
CA ALA A 136 -21.38 29.41 -13.71
C ALA A 136 -20.00 30.09 -13.75
N PHE A 137 -19.03 29.43 -14.38
CA PHE A 137 -17.65 29.92 -14.55
C PHE A 137 -17.16 29.68 -15.99
N ALA A 138 -16.06 30.32 -16.39
CA ALA A 138 -15.49 30.16 -17.73
C ALA A 138 -13.96 30.04 -17.72
N LEU A 139 -13.45 29.31 -18.72
CA LEU A 139 -12.02 29.08 -18.95
C LEU A 139 -11.62 29.58 -20.34
N ASP A 140 -10.61 30.43 -20.39
CA ASP A 140 -10.12 31.08 -21.61
C ASP A 140 -8.83 30.40 -22.13
N PHE A 141 -8.99 29.50 -23.09
CA PHE A 141 -7.89 28.78 -23.75
C PHE A 141 -7.35 29.53 -25.00
N SER A 142 -7.68 30.81 -25.21
CA SER A 142 -7.35 31.55 -26.45
C SER A 142 -5.87 31.58 -26.83
N GLN A 143 -4.95 31.45 -25.87
CA GLN A 143 -3.50 31.32 -26.09
C GLN A 143 -2.88 30.23 -25.18
N ALA A 144 -3.63 29.17 -24.90
CA ALA A 144 -3.13 28.07 -24.07
C ALA A 144 -1.95 27.34 -24.74
N GLN A 145 -0.93 26.99 -23.96
CA GLN A 145 0.25 26.24 -24.42
C GLN A 145 0.59 25.17 -23.39
N ALA A 146 0.95 23.96 -23.84
CA ALA A 146 1.35 22.88 -22.96
C ALA A 146 2.62 23.21 -22.15
N VAL A 147 2.76 22.64 -20.96
CA VAL A 147 3.90 22.88 -20.06
C VAL A 147 5.21 22.41 -20.69
N SER A 148 5.21 21.19 -21.24
CA SER A 148 6.26 20.56 -22.03
C SER A 148 5.62 19.46 -22.91
N PRO A 149 5.10 19.79 -24.12
CA PRO A 149 4.38 18.84 -24.96
C PRO A 149 5.30 17.79 -25.59
N ILE A 150 4.81 16.54 -25.65
CA ILE A 150 5.45 15.45 -26.38
C ILE A 150 5.48 15.79 -27.88
N ARG A 151 6.66 15.79 -28.51
CA ARG A 151 6.83 16.01 -29.96
C ARG A 151 7.12 14.72 -30.71
N ASN A 152 7.54 13.68 -29.99
CA ASN A 152 7.76 12.34 -30.51
C ASN A 152 7.52 11.28 -29.41
N ALA A 153 6.99 10.11 -29.75
CA ALA A 153 6.75 9.00 -28.81
C ALA A 153 8.05 8.44 -28.16
N SER A 154 9.23 8.87 -28.61
CA SER A 154 10.52 8.59 -27.96
C SER A 154 10.90 9.58 -26.85
N GLU A 155 10.16 10.69 -26.70
CA GLU A 155 10.32 11.68 -25.60
C GLU A 155 9.42 11.32 -24.38
N ASP A 156 8.78 10.16 -24.46
CA ASP A 156 7.75 9.68 -23.56
C ASP A 156 8.37 9.10 -22.26
N GLY A 157 8.17 9.81 -21.15
CA GLY A 157 8.65 9.51 -19.80
C GLY A 157 8.52 10.74 -18.88
N GLY A 158 9.04 10.67 -17.64
CA GLY A 158 8.87 11.70 -16.59
C GLY A 158 9.54 13.07 -16.81
N HIS A 159 9.67 13.53 -18.05
CA HIS A 159 10.26 14.81 -18.46
C HIS A 159 9.33 15.67 -19.35
N HIS A 160 8.20 15.11 -19.83
CA HIS A 160 7.13 15.88 -20.44
C HIS A 160 6.07 16.29 -19.41
N ASP A 161 5.16 17.18 -19.81
CA ASP A 161 4.00 17.61 -19.03
C ASP A 161 2.98 18.23 -20.02
N PRO A 162 1.91 17.50 -20.41
CA PRO A 162 1.02 17.93 -21.48
C PRO A 162 -0.03 18.96 -21.02
N ARG A 163 -0.14 19.25 -19.71
CA ARG A 163 -1.14 20.17 -19.15
C ARG A 163 -0.96 21.58 -19.72
N TYR A 164 -2.04 22.33 -19.93
CA TYR A 164 -1.95 23.69 -20.45
C TYR A 164 -1.63 24.72 -19.35
N ARG A 165 -0.72 25.65 -19.66
CA ARG A 165 -0.49 26.85 -18.86
C ARG A 165 -1.63 27.85 -19.07
N LEU A 166 -2.42 28.11 -18.02
CA LEU A 166 -3.36 29.24 -17.97
C LEU A 166 -2.91 30.22 -16.87
N THR A 167 -3.02 31.52 -17.13
CA THR A 167 -2.81 32.57 -16.12
C THR A 167 -4.06 32.73 -15.26
N SER A 168 -3.91 33.29 -14.06
CA SER A 168 -5.03 33.66 -13.15
C SER A 168 -6.23 34.26 -13.88
N SER A 169 -5.97 35.30 -14.67
CA SER A 169 -6.90 36.09 -15.50
C SER A 169 -7.65 35.33 -16.59
N ARG A 170 -7.32 34.05 -16.85
CA ARG A 170 -8.02 33.19 -17.81
C ARG A 170 -9.11 32.33 -17.16
N ILE A 171 -9.18 32.31 -15.83
CA ILE A 171 -10.26 31.69 -15.06
C ILE A 171 -11.23 32.80 -14.66
N ARG A 172 -12.46 32.73 -15.13
CA ARG A 172 -13.44 33.83 -15.07
C ARG A 172 -14.68 33.41 -14.29
N CYS A 173 -15.01 34.10 -13.21
CA CYS A 173 -16.27 33.91 -12.50
C CYS A 173 -16.84 35.22 -11.91
N GLN A 174 -17.90 35.11 -11.10
CA GLN A 174 -18.66 36.23 -10.53
C GLN A 174 -18.47 36.42 -9.01
N CYS A 175 -17.58 35.67 -8.35
CA CYS A 175 -17.33 35.82 -6.92
C CYS A 175 -15.83 35.89 -6.62
N ALA A 176 -15.45 36.72 -5.65
CA ALA A 176 -14.09 36.79 -5.16
C ALA A 176 -13.86 35.66 -4.15
N ILE A 177 -12.87 34.80 -4.40
CA ILE A 177 -12.20 34.03 -3.35
C ILE A 177 -11.06 34.89 -2.79
N ASP A 178 -10.82 34.81 -1.49
CA ASP A 178 -9.64 35.40 -0.87
C ASP A 178 -8.41 34.53 -1.16
N ALA A 179 -7.31 35.13 -1.62
CA ALA A 179 -6.15 34.40 -2.15
C ALA A 179 -5.37 33.59 -1.08
N SER A 180 -5.82 33.62 0.17
CA SER A 180 -5.35 32.78 1.28
C SER A 180 -5.89 31.34 1.28
N THR A 181 -6.86 30.99 0.42
CA THR A 181 -7.42 29.62 0.37
C THR A 181 -6.49 28.66 -0.38
N GLU A 182 -5.46 28.17 0.33
CA GLU A 182 -4.35 27.35 -0.18
C GLU A 182 -4.80 26.19 -1.09
N ALA A 183 -5.84 25.44 -0.71
CA ALA A 183 -6.33 24.30 -1.47
C ALA A 183 -6.81 24.62 -2.90
N ILE A 184 -7.43 25.79 -3.12
CA ILE A 184 -7.81 26.22 -4.48
C ILE A 184 -6.59 26.61 -5.31
N SER A 185 -5.55 27.17 -4.68
CA SER A 185 -4.27 27.42 -5.35
C SER A 185 -3.57 26.12 -5.75
N ILE A 186 -3.61 25.10 -4.88
CA ILE A 186 -3.09 23.75 -5.16
C ILE A 186 -3.81 23.17 -6.39
N LEU A 187 -5.15 23.09 -6.35
CA LEU A 187 -5.98 22.58 -7.45
C LEU A 187 -5.70 23.29 -8.78
N VAL A 188 -5.73 24.63 -8.78
CA VAL A 188 -5.48 25.42 -10.00
C VAL A 188 -4.05 25.19 -10.52
N SER A 189 -3.05 25.00 -9.64
CA SER A 189 -1.68 24.69 -10.06
C SER A 189 -1.51 23.26 -10.61
N GLN A 190 -2.33 22.30 -10.16
CA GLN A 190 -2.34 20.93 -10.69
C GLN A 190 -3.03 20.84 -12.06
N PHE A 191 -4.10 21.61 -12.29
CA PHE A 191 -4.76 21.67 -13.60
C PHE A 191 -4.00 22.54 -14.61
N PHE A 192 -3.53 23.72 -14.17
CA PHE A 192 -2.98 24.75 -15.06
C PHE A 192 -1.64 25.31 -14.53
N PRO A 193 -0.51 24.60 -14.72
CA PRO A 193 0.76 24.97 -14.08
C PRO A 193 1.28 26.35 -14.52
N SER A 194 1.36 27.27 -13.57
CA SER A 194 1.65 28.69 -13.79
C SER A 194 2.73 29.20 -12.82
N ASN A 195 3.44 30.25 -13.23
CA ASN A 195 4.38 31.00 -12.35
C ASN A 195 3.67 32.13 -11.57
N ASP A 196 2.38 32.34 -11.83
CA ASP A 196 1.54 33.34 -11.17
C ASP A 196 0.75 32.69 -10.04
N THR A 197 1.03 33.10 -8.80
CA THR A 197 0.35 32.65 -7.57
C THR A 197 -0.86 33.51 -7.21
N THR A 198 -1.12 34.61 -7.92
CA THR A 198 -2.19 35.56 -7.62
C THR A 198 -3.46 35.25 -8.40
N TRP A 199 -4.13 34.16 -8.05
CA TRP A 199 -5.39 33.78 -8.69
C TRP A 199 -6.50 34.82 -8.44
N GLN A 200 -7.29 35.15 -9.48
CA GLN A 200 -8.30 36.21 -9.44
C GLN A 200 -9.54 35.80 -10.24
N CYS A 201 -10.63 35.46 -9.54
CA CYS A 201 -11.88 34.98 -10.16
C CYS A 201 -12.90 36.09 -10.47
N ASN A 202 -12.48 37.36 -10.53
CA ASN A 202 -13.40 38.51 -10.68
C ASN A 202 -13.54 38.97 -12.14
N SER A 203 -14.70 38.73 -12.76
CA SER A 203 -15.00 39.18 -14.13
C SER A 203 -15.82 40.48 -14.19
N PRO A 204 -15.67 41.31 -15.24
CA PRO A 204 -16.57 42.43 -15.53
C PRO A 204 -18.01 41.95 -15.85
N PRO A 205 -19.03 42.84 -15.78
CA PRO A 205 -20.44 42.44 -15.66
C PRO A 205 -21.14 41.91 -16.93
N VAL A 206 -20.40 41.43 -17.94
CA VAL A 206 -20.95 40.71 -19.10
C VAL A 206 -20.45 39.27 -19.02
N PHE A 207 -21.36 38.36 -18.66
CA PHE A 207 -21.04 36.96 -18.44
C PHE A 207 -22.32 36.12 -18.65
N PRO A 208 -22.35 35.15 -19.59
CA PRO A 208 -21.29 34.74 -20.50
C PRO A 208 -20.82 35.83 -21.48
N ASP A 209 -19.58 35.72 -21.99
CA ASP A 209 -19.17 36.41 -23.21
C ASP A 209 -20.03 35.90 -24.38
N ALA A 210 -20.51 36.80 -25.25
CA ALA A 210 -21.32 36.43 -26.42
C ALA A 210 -20.59 35.56 -27.47
N SER A 211 -19.27 35.39 -27.32
CA SER A 211 -18.41 34.52 -28.14
C SER A 211 -17.97 33.22 -27.44
N ALA A 212 -18.38 32.98 -26.19
CA ALA A 212 -18.03 31.76 -25.47
C ALA A 212 -18.87 30.56 -25.92
N VAL A 213 -18.27 29.37 -25.90
CA VAL A 213 -19.00 28.11 -26.10
C VAL A 213 -19.60 27.68 -24.77
N VAL A 214 -20.94 27.62 -24.69
CA VAL A 214 -21.66 27.23 -23.47
C VAL A 214 -21.78 25.70 -23.37
N VAL A 215 -21.27 25.15 -22.28
CA VAL A 215 -21.30 23.73 -21.92
C VAL A 215 -22.39 23.52 -20.88
N LYS A 216 -23.47 22.85 -21.31
CA LYS A 216 -24.67 22.56 -20.51
C LYS A 216 -24.68 21.21 -19.77
N PRO A 217 -24.09 20.12 -20.32
CA PRO A 217 -23.84 18.91 -19.53
C PRO A 217 -22.95 19.22 -18.34
N THR A 218 -23.04 18.44 -17.25
CA THR A 218 -22.05 18.58 -16.16
C THR A 218 -20.69 18.16 -16.68
N ALA A 219 -19.77 19.11 -16.81
CA ALA A 219 -18.45 18.82 -17.33
C ALA A 219 -17.59 18.13 -16.27
N LEU A 220 -16.94 17.03 -16.63
CA LEU A 220 -15.95 16.35 -15.80
C LEU A 220 -14.59 16.72 -16.35
N LEU A 221 -13.82 17.51 -15.60
CA LEU A 221 -12.56 18.08 -16.05
C LEU A 221 -11.39 17.24 -15.51
N LEU A 222 -10.62 16.64 -16.41
CA LEU A 222 -9.36 15.95 -16.11
C LEU A 222 -8.18 16.76 -16.68
N ALA A 223 -7.01 16.70 -16.05
CA ALA A 223 -5.75 17.17 -16.63
C ALA A 223 -4.62 16.20 -16.26
N ARG A 224 -4.14 15.44 -17.24
CA ARG A 224 -3.13 14.38 -17.05
C ARG A 224 -1.71 14.96 -17.10
N LYS A 225 -0.80 14.42 -16.30
CA LYS A 225 0.64 14.72 -16.31
C LYS A 225 1.45 13.51 -16.79
N ASP A 226 1.09 12.30 -16.34
CA ASP A 226 1.55 11.01 -16.84
C ASP A 226 0.44 10.42 -17.73
N ASP A 227 0.26 11.03 -18.91
CA ASP A 227 -0.80 10.75 -19.89
C ASP A 227 -0.63 9.43 -20.66
N HIS A 228 0.42 8.67 -20.36
CA HIS A 228 0.80 7.43 -21.05
C HIS A 228 0.81 6.19 -20.14
N ASN A 229 0.64 6.36 -18.83
CA ASN A 229 0.70 5.30 -17.84
C ASN A 229 -0.71 4.87 -17.39
N PRO A 230 -1.25 3.74 -17.90
CA PRO A 230 -2.59 3.28 -17.55
C PRO A 230 -2.83 3.04 -16.05
N PHE A 231 -1.80 2.92 -15.21
CA PHE A 231 -2.00 2.82 -13.75
C PHE A 231 -2.63 4.10 -13.17
N PHE A 232 -2.03 5.25 -13.44
CA PHE A 232 -2.54 6.54 -12.96
C PHE A 232 -3.82 6.95 -13.69
N GLN A 233 -3.98 6.58 -14.97
CA GLN A 233 -5.25 6.80 -15.67
C GLN A 233 -6.39 5.93 -15.12
N ILE A 234 -6.12 4.72 -14.61
CA ILE A 234 -7.11 3.92 -13.87
C ILE A 234 -7.37 4.50 -12.47
N ALA A 235 -6.37 5.06 -11.78
CA ALA A 235 -6.58 5.81 -10.54
C ALA A 235 -7.50 7.02 -10.74
N SER A 236 -7.25 7.86 -11.75
CA SER A 236 -8.14 8.96 -12.17
C SER A 236 -9.56 8.49 -12.47
N ALA A 237 -9.72 7.34 -13.14
CA ALA A 237 -11.04 6.79 -13.45
C ALA A 237 -11.81 6.36 -12.18
N LEU A 238 -11.13 5.74 -11.22
CA LEU A 238 -11.68 5.37 -9.91
C LEU A 238 -12.06 6.62 -9.09
N ASN A 239 -11.15 7.58 -9.00
CA ASN A 239 -11.34 8.84 -8.28
C ASN A 239 -12.56 9.61 -8.81
N ALA A 240 -12.69 9.70 -10.15
CA ALA A 240 -13.83 10.35 -10.80
C ALA A 240 -15.15 9.60 -10.58
N TRP A 241 -15.15 8.27 -10.72
CA TRP A 241 -16.33 7.43 -10.46
C TRP A 241 -16.80 7.53 -8.99
N THR A 242 -15.86 7.63 -8.06
CA THR A 242 -16.10 7.83 -6.63
C THR A 242 -16.78 9.18 -6.37
N LEU A 243 -16.28 10.28 -6.95
CA LEU A 243 -16.96 11.60 -6.89
C LEU A 243 -18.34 11.60 -7.51
N LEU A 244 -18.56 10.90 -8.63
CA LEU A 244 -19.87 10.83 -9.28
C LEU A 244 -20.92 10.19 -8.34
N LYS A 245 -20.53 9.20 -7.52
CA LYS A 245 -21.43 8.64 -6.49
C LYS A 245 -21.65 9.62 -5.34
N LEU A 246 -20.59 10.24 -4.80
CA LEU A 246 -20.68 11.22 -3.71
C LEU A 246 -21.63 12.38 -4.06
N LEU A 247 -21.42 12.96 -5.25
CA LEU A 247 -22.19 14.10 -5.77
C LEU A 247 -23.54 13.69 -6.38
N GLN A 248 -23.87 12.39 -6.37
CA GLN A 248 -25.10 11.80 -6.91
C GLN A 248 -25.39 12.22 -8.37
N LEU A 249 -24.33 12.29 -9.18
CA LEU A 249 -24.37 12.78 -10.56
C LEU A 249 -24.76 11.68 -11.55
N GLU A 250 -25.83 11.93 -12.29
CA GLU A 250 -26.29 11.09 -13.39
C GLU A 250 -25.26 11.03 -14.53
N MET A 251 -24.62 9.87 -14.73
CA MET A 251 -23.65 9.57 -15.82
C MET A 251 -24.22 9.84 -17.23
N THR A 252 -25.54 9.96 -17.35
CA THR A 252 -26.23 10.29 -18.60
C THR A 252 -26.32 11.79 -18.89
N SER A 253 -25.97 12.64 -17.92
CA SER A 253 -26.01 14.12 -17.94
C SER A 253 -24.63 14.78 -17.96
N THR A 254 -23.57 13.97 -17.81
CA THR A 254 -22.16 14.38 -17.73
C THR A 254 -21.45 14.32 -19.07
N GLN A 255 -20.38 15.12 -19.23
CA GLN A 255 -19.48 15.06 -20.38
C GLN A 255 -18.02 15.14 -19.93
N LEU A 256 -17.15 14.24 -20.41
CA LEU A 256 -15.73 14.24 -20.09
C LEU A 256 -14.93 15.24 -20.94
N PHE A 257 -14.11 16.06 -20.28
CA PHE A 257 -13.14 16.97 -20.88
C PHE A 257 -11.74 16.62 -20.39
N ILE A 258 -10.82 16.35 -21.31
CA ILE A 258 -9.42 16.07 -21.02
C ILE A 258 -8.64 17.35 -21.39
N LEU A 259 -8.28 18.14 -20.39
CA LEU A 259 -7.74 19.51 -20.50
C LEU A 259 -6.21 19.56 -20.64
N ASP A 260 -5.65 18.58 -21.33
CA ASP A 260 -4.23 18.47 -21.65
C ASP A 260 -3.99 18.29 -23.16
N ASP A 261 -2.73 18.38 -23.54
CA ASP A 261 -2.22 18.22 -24.91
C ASP A 261 -1.72 16.79 -25.18
N GLY A 262 -2.08 15.83 -24.31
CA GLY A 262 -1.64 14.45 -24.40
C GLY A 262 -2.34 13.66 -25.50
N GLU A 263 -1.86 12.46 -25.79
CA GLU A 263 -2.50 11.61 -26.80
C GLU A 263 -3.74 10.86 -26.24
N PRO A 264 -4.68 10.44 -27.11
CA PRO A 264 -5.80 9.59 -26.71
C PRO A 264 -5.35 8.17 -26.31
N MET A 265 -5.78 7.71 -25.13
CA MET A 265 -5.51 6.36 -24.62
C MET A 265 -6.73 5.41 -24.70
N ALA A 266 -6.47 4.11 -24.59
CA ALA A 266 -7.52 3.11 -24.36
C ALA A 266 -8.28 3.34 -23.03
N THR A 267 -7.61 3.86 -22.00
CA THR A 267 -8.21 4.24 -20.71
C THR A 267 -9.19 5.39 -20.82
N ASP A 268 -9.02 6.30 -21.79
CA ASP A 268 -9.97 7.40 -22.02
C ASP A 268 -11.33 6.85 -22.46
N VAL A 269 -11.35 5.73 -23.20
CA VAL A 269 -12.58 4.99 -23.57
C VAL A 269 -13.23 4.34 -22.35
N LEU A 270 -12.45 3.88 -21.37
CA LEU A 270 -12.97 3.39 -20.08
C LEU A 270 -13.65 4.53 -19.33
N MET A 271 -12.97 5.67 -19.17
CA MET A 271 -13.54 6.86 -18.52
C MET A 271 -14.81 7.33 -19.23
N GLN A 272 -14.84 7.37 -20.57
CA GLN A 272 -16.03 7.77 -21.31
C GLN A 272 -17.22 6.82 -21.07
N LYS A 273 -17.01 5.51 -21.21
CA LYS A 273 -18.08 4.51 -20.99
C LYS A 273 -18.59 4.50 -19.55
N LEU A 274 -17.72 4.70 -18.59
CA LEU A 274 -18.05 4.68 -17.15
C LEU A 274 -18.68 5.99 -16.66
N LEU A 275 -18.18 7.15 -17.10
CA LEU A 275 -18.48 8.46 -16.49
C LEU A 275 -19.37 9.36 -17.36
N ALA A 276 -19.40 9.17 -18.68
CA ALA A 276 -20.10 10.04 -19.62
C ALA A 276 -20.64 9.31 -20.89
N PRO A 277 -21.28 8.12 -20.80
CA PRO A 277 -21.59 7.25 -21.94
C PRO A 277 -22.50 7.83 -23.03
N ARG A 278 -23.11 9.01 -22.83
CA ARG A 278 -23.94 9.69 -23.85
C ARG A 278 -23.22 10.78 -24.64
N HIS A 279 -22.01 11.17 -24.25
CA HIS A 279 -21.28 12.27 -24.89
C HIS A 279 -19.89 11.83 -25.35
N SER A 280 -19.37 12.45 -26.40
CA SER A 280 -17.97 12.30 -26.82
C SER A 280 -17.03 13.06 -25.90
N ILE A 281 -15.86 12.48 -25.63
CA ILE A 281 -14.75 13.14 -24.93
C ILE A 281 -14.37 14.42 -25.68
N THR A 282 -14.19 15.52 -24.96
CA THR A 282 -13.66 16.76 -25.53
C THR A 282 -12.20 16.92 -25.11
N TYR A 283 -11.28 16.68 -26.04
CA TYR A 283 -9.83 16.82 -25.83
C TYR A 283 -9.38 18.28 -25.92
N GLY A 284 -8.38 18.64 -25.12
CA GLY A 284 -7.79 19.97 -25.00
C GLY A 284 -7.42 20.63 -26.33
N ARG A 285 -6.76 19.88 -27.21
CA ARG A 285 -6.43 20.28 -28.60
C ARG A 285 -7.61 20.81 -29.40
N SER A 286 -8.84 20.39 -29.10
CA SER A 286 -10.06 20.84 -29.78
C SER A 286 -10.65 22.14 -29.20
N ILE A 287 -10.18 22.60 -28.03
CA ILE A 287 -10.68 23.78 -27.32
C ILE A 287 -9.65 24.91 -27.17
N VAL A 288 -8.35 24.65 -27.42
CA VAL A 288 -7.34 25.69 -27.62
C VAL A 288 -7.85 26.72 -28.65
N GLY A 289 -7.65 28.01 -28.35
CA GLY A 289 -8.19 29.12 -29.15
C GLY A 289 -9.61 29.57 -28.77
N LYS A 290 -10.32 28.88 -27.85
CA LYS A 290 -11.71 29.19 -27.46
C LYS A 290 -11.81 29.65 -26.01
N THR A 291 -12.93 30.31 -25.69
CA THR A 291 -13.41 30.48 -24.31
C THR A 291 -14.59 29.53 -24.10
N LEU A 292 -14.54 28.71 -23.04
CA LEU A 292 -15.63 27.82 -22.64
C LEU A 292 -16.33 28.40 -21.41
N HIS A 293 -17.66 28.43 -21.41
CA HIS A 293 -18.48 28.73 -20.24
C HIS A 293 -19.14 27.43 -19.78
N PHE A 294 -19.08 27.13 -18.49
CA PHE A 294 -19.64 25.92 -17.90
C PHE A 294 -20.79 26.28 -16.96
N ASP A 295 -21.98 25.74 -17.24
CA ASP A 295 -23.13 25.84 -16.33
C ASP A 295 -22.78 25.16 -15.00
N GLN A 296 -22.18 23.96 -15.07
CA GLN A 296 -21.60 23.20 -13.96
C GLN A 296 -20.40 22.35 -14.41
N ALA A 297 -19.35 22.27 -13.59
CA ALA A 297 -18.25 21.34 -13.79
C ALA A 297 -17.70 20.77 -12.48
N VAL A 298 -17.17 19.55 -12.53
CA VAL A 298 -16.37 18.92 -11.48
C VAL A 298 -14.91 18.91 -11.95
N PHE A 299 -14.03 19.53 -11.17
CA PHE A 299 -12.59 19.29 -11.29
C PHE A 299 -12.30 17.95 -10.63
N LEU A 300 -11.82 17.00 -11.43
CA LEU A 300 -11.49 15.66 -10.97
C LEU A 300 -10.16 15.67 -10.20
N PRO A 301 -9.93 14.70 -9.30
CA PRO A 301 -8.73 14.65 -8.49
C PRO A 301 -7.49 14.40 -9.35
N PHE A 302 -6.32 14.85 -8.89
CA PHE A 302 -5.10 14.57 -9.62
C PHE A 302 -4.74 13.08 -9.56
N GLU A 303 -4.14 12.58 -10.63
CA GLU A 303 -3.90 11.15 -10.86
C GLU A 303 -2.87 10.51 -9.91
N PHE A 304 -2.24 11.33 -9.05
CA PHE A 304 -1.33 10.94 -7.98
C PHE A 304 -1.96 11.11 -6.58
N ALA A 305 -3.30 11.08 -6.45
CA ALA A 305 -4.03 11.04 -5.19
C ALA A 305 -5.06 9.88 -5.15
N GLY A 306 -5.50 9.47 -3.96
CA GLY A 306 -6.62 8.53 -3.76
C GLY A 306 -6.30 7.02 -3.73
N PRO A 307 -7.32 6.15 -3.61
CA PRO A 307 -7.24 4.74 -3.21
C PRO A 307 -6.16 3.85 -3.83
N LEU A 308 -5.86 4.07 -5.11
CA LEU A 308 -4.94 3.21 -5.88
C LEU A 308 -3.48 3.68 -5.82
N VAL A 309 -3.19 4.86 -5.28
CA VAL A 309 -1.82 5.38 -5.13
C VAL A 309 -1.34 5.44 -3.68
N GLU A 310 -2.19 5.07 -2.72
CA GLU A 310 -1.77 4.78 -1.35
C GLU A 310 -0.93 3.50 -1.30
N HIS A 311 0.07 3.48 -0.42
CA HIS A 311 0.95 2.33 -0.14
C HIS A 311 1.72 1.76 -1.35
N LEU A 312 2.08 2.63 -2.32
CA LEU A 312 2.86 2.24 -3.50
C LEU A 312 4.32 1.90 -3.21
N ASP A 313 4.92 2.53 -2.18
CA ASP A 313 6.35 2.45 -1.87
C ASP A 313 6.62 1.81 -0.50
N ASP A 314 5.59 1.26 0.16
CA ASP A 314 5.67 0.65 1.50
C ASP A 314 5.04 -0.74 1.58
N GLU A 315 5.23 -1.42 2.71
CA GLU A 315 4.81 -2.80 2.93
C GLU A 315 3.49 -2.93 3.71
N GLN A 316 2.73 -1.84 3.83
CA GLN A 316 1.38 -1.89 4.35
C GLN A 316 0.46 -2.67 3.40
N LEU A 317 -0.26 -3.64 3.98
CA LEU A 317 -1.14 -4.55 3.26
C LEU A 317 -2.57 -4.05 3.41
N CYS A 318 -3.28 -3.91 2.30
CA CYS A 318 -4.66 -3.44 2.30
C CYS A 318 -5.56 -4.47 1.59
N HIS A 319 -6.22 -5.31 2.37
CA HIS A 319 -7.04 -6.41 1.87
C HIS A 319 -8.51 -6.03 1.64
N ASP A 320 -9.13 -6.64 0.62
CA ASP A 320 -10.58 -6.70 0.40
C ASP A 320 -11.29 -5.32 0.34
N SER A 321 -11.02 -4.48 -0.69
CA SER A 321 -11.68 -3.16 -0.89
C SER A 321 -13.00 -3.30 -1.63
N ARG A 322 -14.11 -2.88 -1.00
CA ARG A 322 -15.44 -2.87 -1.58
C ARG A 322 -15.59 -1.81 -2.67
N LEU A 323 -15.05 -0.61 -2.48
CA LEU A 323 -14.97 0.49 -3.45
C LEU A 323 -14.38 0.03 -4.78
N ILE A 324 -13.21 -0.63 -4.75
CA ILE A 324 -12.49 -1.07 -5.95
C ILE A 324 -13.21 -2.26 -6.62
N SER A 325 -13.83 -3.14 -5.82
CA SER A 325 -14.67 -4.24 -6.33
C SER A 325 -15.92 -3.72 -7.06
N ASP A 326 -16.62 -2.72 -6.52
CA ASP A 326 -17.79 -2.11 -7.15
C ASP A 326 -17.42 -1.24 -8.37
N PHE A 327 -16.29 -0.52 -8.33
CA PHE A 327 -15.75 0.23 -9.48
C PHE A 327 -15.55 -0.70 -10.67
N ARG A 328 -14.87 -1.82 -10.42
CA ARG A 328 -14.65 -2.86 -11.40
C ARG A 328 -15.98 -3.45 -11.90
N ALA A 329 -16.93 -3.75 -11.02
CA ALA A 329 -18.24 -4.28 -11.44
C ALA A 329 -19.03 -3.29 -12.31
N ASP A 330 -18.92 -1.99 -12.04
CA ASP A 330 -19.48 -0.93 -12.88
C ASP A 330 -18.76 -0.82 -14.24
N VAL A 331 -17.42 -0.98 -14.29
CA VAL A 331 -16.66 -1.02 -15.56
C VAL A 331 -17.08 -2.22 -16.43
N PHE A 332 -17.17 -3.43 -15.87
CA PHE A 332 -17.63 -4.60 -16.64
C PHE A 332 -19.02 -4.37 -17.24
N ARG A 333 -19.94 -3.79 -16.46
CA ARG A 333 -21.28 -3.42 -16.93
C ARG A 333 -21.24 -2.34 -18.02
N ALA A 334 -20.38 -1.33 -17.89
CA ALA A 334 -20.22 -0.26 -18.87
C ALA A 334 -19.62 -0.74 -20.21
N PHE A 335 -18.98 -1.91 -20.24
CA PHE A 335 -18.48 -2.57 -21.45
C PHE A 335 -19.36 -3.74 -21.94
N ASP A 336 -20.50 -3.99 -21.29
CA ASP A 336 -21.41 -5.12 -21.58
C ASP A 336 -20.72 -6.51 -21.43
N LEU A 337 -19.70 -6.61 -20.55
CA LEU A 337 -18.88 -7.82 -20.35
C LEU A 337 -19.28 -8.60 -19.07
N PRO A 338 -19.21 -9.94 -19.09
CA PRO A 338 -19.56 -10.77 -17.94
C PRO A 338 -18.44 -10.79 -16.89
N LEU A 339 -18.74 -10.37 -15.67
CA LEU A 339 -17.87 -10.55 -14.50
C LEU A 339 -18.23 -11.87 -13.81
N VAL A 340 -17.45 -12.93 -14.05
CA VAL A 340 -17.68 -14.28 -13.52
C VAL A 340 -16.43 -14.75 -12.78
N ALA A 341 -16.58 -15.15 -11.51
CA ALA A 341 -15.50 -15.74 -10.73
C ALA A 341 -15.07 -17.09 -11.32
N HIS A 342 -13.76 -17.36 -11.35
CA HIS A 342 -13.26 -18.68 -11.74
C HIS A 342 -13.57 -19.70 -10.64
N SER A 343 -13.77 -20.96 -11.04
CA SER A 343 -13.76 -22.08 -10.10
C SER A 343 -12.41 -22.13 -9.36
N SER A 344 -12.43 -22.55 -8.09
CA SER A 344 -11.25 -22.62 -7.20
C SER A 344 -10.09 -23.40 -7.82
N THR A 345 -10.40 -24.42 -8.61
CA THR A 345 -9.48 -25.15 -9.50
C THR A 345 -10.00 -25.28 -10.93
N VAL A 346 -9.15 -25.69 -11.86
CA VAL A 346 -9.48 -26.00 -13.25
C VAL A 346 -9.76 -27.49 -13.41
N ASN A 347 -11.00 -27.86 -13.75
CA ASN A 347 -11.30 -29.24 -14.17
C ASN A 347 -10.98 -29.43 -15.66
N THR A 348 -9.78 -29.94 -15.94
CA THR A 348 -9.25 -30.23 -17.28
C THR A 348 -10.00 -31.33 -18.04
N THR A 349 -10.87 -32.11 -17.38
CA THR A 349 -11.71 -33.13 -18.03
C THR A 349 -13.03 -32.59 -18.57
N VAL A 350 -13.39 -31.35 -18.20
CA VAL A 350 -14.69 -30.72 -18.56
C VAL A 350 -14.52 -29.36 -19.24
N SER A 351 -13.47 -28.60 -18.91
CA SER A 351 -13.29 -27.23 -19.43
C SER A 351 -11.96 -27.02 -20.15
N THR A 352 -12.02 -26.32 -21.29
CA THR A 352 -10.86 -25.84 -22.06
C THR A 352 -10.34 -24.48 -21.57
N THR A 353 -10.89 -23.92 -20.49
CA THR A 353 -10.70 -22.51 -20.06
C THR A 353 -9.45 -22.25 -19.21
N CYS A 354 -8.42 -23.11 -19.26
CA CYS A 354 -7.15 -22.77 -18.62
C CYS A 354 -6.36 -21.80 -19.52
N ILE A 355 -6.38 -20.50 -19.19
CA ILE A 355 -5.63 -19.47 -19.92
C ILE A 355 -4.54 -18.91 -19.01
N ILE A 356 -3.32 -18.86 -19.52
CA ILE A 356 -2.14 -18.25 -18.88
C ILE A 356 -1.73 -17.08 -19.78
N THR A 357 -1.87 -15.85 -19.29
CA THR A 357 -1.58 -14.63 -20.07
C THR A 357 -0.31 -13.97 -19.57
N ILE A 358 0.68 -13.86 -20.45
CA ILE A 358 1.90 -13.08 -20.23
C ILE A 358 1.66 -11.66 -20.77
N VAL A 359 1.79 -10.67 -19.90
CA VAL A 359 1.71 -9.24 -20.20
C VAL A 359 3.06 -8.82 -20.75
N SER A 360 3.18 -8.91 -22.08
CA SER A 360 4.43 -8.63 -22.77
C SER A 360 4.73 -7.14 -22.81
N ARG A 361 6.03 -6.82 -22.92
CA ARG A 361 6.53 -5.45 -23.04
C ARG A 361 7.51 -5.41 -24.18
N ARG A 362 7.09 -4.79 -25.28
CA ARG A 362 7.83 -4.68 -26.54
C ARG A 362 8.03 -3.21 -26.89
N GLU A 363 9.06 -2.91 -27.70
CA GLU A 363 9.26 -1.56 -28.23
C GLU A 363 8.19 -1.26 -29.30
N TYR A 364 7.53 -0.11 -29.20
CA TYR A 364 6.44 0.30 -30.09
C TYR A 364 6.63 1.75 -30.54
N SER A 365 6.20 2.10 -31.76
CA SER A 365 6.27 3.47 -32.31
C SER A 365 7.65 4.16 -32.23
N GLY A 366 8.74 3.40 -32.14
CA GLY A 366 10.11 3.92 -31.93
C GLY A 366 10.49 4.24 -30.48
N ARG A 367 9.61 3.96 -29.51
CA ARG A 367 9.87 4.07 -28.07
C ARG A 367 10.68 2.86 -27.58
N ARG A 368 11.84 3.12 -26.97
CA ARG A 368 12.57 2.11 -26.19
C ARG A 368 11.89 1.89 -24.84
N VAL A 369 11.73 0.64 -24.42
CA VAL A 369 10.98 0.27 -23.21
C VAL A 369 11.90 -0.34 -22.16
N ALA A 370 11.94 0.24 -20.96
CA ALA A 370 12.65 -0.34 -19.81
C ALA A 370 11.85 -1.50 -19.18
N ARG A 371 12.54 -2.38 -18.44
CA ARG A 371 11.97 -3.56 -17.76
C ARG A 371 11.24 -4.54 -18.70
N MET A 372 11.87 -4.88 -19.82
CA MET A 372 11.44 -5.98 -20.70
C MET A 372 11.93 -7.34 -20.16
N TRP A 373 11.25 -8.44 -20.53
CA TRP A 373 11.70 -9.81 -20.27
C TRP A 373 12.44 -10.34 -21.50
N LEU A 374 13.76 -10.51 -21.42
CA LEU A 374 14.60 -10.77 -22.59
C LEU A 374 14.48 -12.19 -23.15
N ASN A 375 14.23 -13.18 -22.30
CA ASN A 375 14.01 -14.57 -22.69
C ASN A 375 12.54 -15.02 -22.54
N GLU A 376 11.58 -14.07 -22.64
CA GLU A 376 10.14 -14.33 -22.59
C GLU A 376 9.73 -15.49 -23.50
N GLU A 377 10.20 -15.50 -24.74
CA GLU A 377 9.83 -16.50 -25.76
C GLU A 377 10.38 -17.90 -25.45
N GLU A 378 11.56 -18.00 -24.83
CA GLU A 378 12.15 -19.28 -24.41
C GLU A 378 11.33 -19.90 -23.27
N ILE A 379 11.05 -19.11 -22.23
CA ILE A 379 10.30 -19.58 -21.06
C ILE A 379 8.83 -19.84 -21.44
N THR A 380 8.22 -19.00 -22.28
CA THR A 380 6.85 -19.23 -22.81
C THR A 380 6.75 -20.55 -23.55
N SER A 381 7.73 -20.89 -24.40
CA SER A 381 7.77 -22.16 -25.13
C SER A 381 7.85 -23.38 -24.20
N LYS A 382 8.63 -23.27 -23.11
CA LYS A 382 8.69 -24.30 -22.06
C LYS A 382 7.38 -24.38 -21.27
N MET A 383 6.75 -23.25 -20.93
CA MET A 383 5.44 -23.22 -20.28
C MET A 383 4.36 -23.89 -21.14
N GLN A 384 4.35 -23.66 -22.46
CA GLN A 384 3.46 -24.34 -23.41
C GLN A 384 3.72 -25.86 -23.46
N THR A 385 4.99 -26.26 -23.34
CA THR A 385 5.40 -27.67 -23.36
C THR A 385 5.05 -28.40 -22.05
N ASN A 386 5.22 -27.75 -20.91
CA ASN A 386 4.94 -28.31 -19.59
C ASN A 386 3.44 -28.31 -19.25
N TYR A 387 2.68 -27.33 -19.78
CA TYR A 387 1.25 -27.14 -19.50
C TYR A 387 0.36 -27.22 -20.76
N PRO A 388 0.38 -28.34 -21.51
CA PRO A 388 -0.39 -28.49 -22.76
C PRO A 388 -1.91 -28.57 -22.55
N MET A 389 -2.39 -28.63 -21.31
CA MET A 389 -3.81 -28.48 -20.94
C MET A 389 -4.24 -27.02 -20.79
N CYS A 390 -3.31 -26.06 -20.96
CA CYS A 390 -3.53 -24.63 -20.81
C CYS A 390 -3.06 -23.86 -22.04
N THR A 391 -3.82 -22.84 -22.43
CA THR A 391 -3.42 -21.89 -23.49
C THR A 391 -2.52 -20.83 -22.88
N VAL A 392 -1.22 -20.94 -23.10
CA VAL A 392 -0.25 -19.88 -22.76
C VAL A 392 -0.14 -18.90 -23.92
N GLN A 393 -0.46 -17.64 -23.68
CA GLN A 393 -0.42 -16.56 -24.66
C GLN A 393 0.43 -15.39 -24.16
N SER A 394 1.25 -14.80 -25.04
CA SER A 394 1.94 -13.53 -24.78
C SER A 394 1.22 -12.40 -25.50
N ILE A 395 0.89 -11.33 -24.78
CA ILE A 395 0.01 -10.25 -25.23
C ILE A 395 0.66 -8.89 -24.96
N ASP A 396 0.85 -8.09 -26.00
CA ASP A 396 1.09 -6.65 -25.89
C ASP A 396 -0.25 -5.90 -25.89
N PHE A 397 -0.60 -5.27 -24.77
CA PHE A 397 -1.84 -4.51 -24.63
C PHE A 397 -1.87 -3.19 -25.40
N ALA A 398 -0.73 -2.65 -25.84
CA ALA A 398 -0.73 -1.49 -26.76
C ALA A 398 -1.39 -1.83 -28.11
N THR A 399 -1.48 -3.11 -28.47
CA THR A 399 -2.16 -3.59 -29.68
C THR A 399 -3.67 -3.87 -29.49
N LYS A 400 -4.23 -3.60 -28.31
CA LYS A 400 -5.58 -4.06 -27.90
C LYS A 400 -6.50 -2.91 -27.51
N SER A 401 -7.75 -2.99 -28.00
CA SER A 401 -8.82 -2.11 -27.52
C SER A 401 -9.12 -2.38 -26.03
N MET A 402 -9.63 -1.38 -25.32
CA MET A 402 -9.93 -1.50 -23.88
C MET A 402 -10.86 -2.69 -23.56
N ALA A 403 -11.83 -2.97 -24.44
CA ALA A 403 -12.72 -4.13 -24.31
C ALA A 403 -11.96 -5.47 -24.42
N GLU A 404 -11.01 -5.59 -25.35
CA GLU A 404 -10.14 -6.78 -25.45
C GLU A 404 -9.23 -6.91 -24.23
N GLN A 405 -8.65 -5.83 -23.72
CA GLN A 405 -7.78 -5.85 -22.52
C GLN A 405 -8.54 -6.39 -21.30
N ILE A 406 -9.74 -5.86 -21.03
CA ILE A 406 -10.64 -6.35 -19.96
C ILE A 406 -11.01 -7.82 -20.20
N GLN A 407 -11.40 -8.19 -21.42
CA GLN A 407 -11.86 -9.54 -21.74
C GLN A 407 -10.74 -10.60 -21.67
N LEU A 408 -9.50 -10.25 -22.05
CA LEU A 408 -8.34 -11.15 -21.99
C LEU A 408 -7.91 -11.41 -20.54
N ILE A 409 -7.82 -10.37 -19.71
CA ILE A 409 -7.41 -10.53 -18.31
C ILE A 409 -8.53 -11.16 -17.46
N SER A 410 -9.81 -10.84 -17.72
CA SER A 410 -10.93 -11.48 -17.00
C SER A 410 -11.03 -13.00 -17.20
N THR A 411 -10.61 -13.52 -18.36
CA THR A 411 -10.58 -14.98 -18.62
C THR A 411 -9.27 -15.64 -18.25
N SER A 412 -8.23 -14.87 -17.92
CA SER A 412 -6.93 -15.40 -17.53
C SER A 412 -7.00 -16.07 -16.15
N ARG A 413 -6.61 -17.33 -16.07
CA ARG A 413 -6.54 -18.12 -14.82
C ARG A 413 -5.24 -17.89 -14.06
N VAL A 414 -4.17 -17.59 -14.82
CA VAL A 414 -2.90 -17.03 -14.34
C VAL A 414 -2.54 -15.84 -15.24
N VAL A 415 -2.06 -14.76 -14.64
CA VAL A 415 -1.48 -13.58 -15.31
C VAL A 415 -0.01 -13.48 -14.88
N VAL A 416 0.89 -13.23 -15.82
CA VAL A 416 2.33 -13.07 -15.57
C VAL A 416 2.80 -11.77 -16.21
N GLY A 417 3.67 -10.98 -15.58
CA GLY A 417 4.22 -9.80 -16.25
C GLY A 417 5.35 -9.09 -15.52
N MET A 418 6.13 -8.31 -16.28
CA MET A 418 7.23 -7.47 -15.77
C MET A 418 6.72 -6.18 -15.12
N HIS A 419 7.22 -5.87 -13.92
CA HIS A 419 6.78 -4.71 -13.12
C HIS A 419 6.67 -3.39 -13.90
N GLY A 420 5.44 -2.91 -14.07
CA GLY A 420 5.12 -1.64 -14.74
C GLY A 420 3.77 -1.66 -15.45
N ALA A 421 3.47 -0.55 -16.13
CA ALA A 421 2.10 -0.09 -16.41
C ALA A 421 1.13 -1.11 -17.05
N GLY A 422 1.61 -2.07 -17.87
CA GLY A 422 0.77 -3.13 -18.42
C GLY A 422 0.06 -3.98 -17.35
N MET A 423 0.67 -4.13 -16.17
CA MET A 423 0.09 -4.82 -15.00
C MET A 423 -1.12 -4.09 -14.40
N ALA A 424 -1.39 -2.83 -14.76
CA ALA A 424 -2.58 -2.12 -14.28
C ALA A 424 -3.89 -2.81 -14.73
N ASN A 425 -3.86 -3.55 -15.85
CA ASN A 425 -4.97 -4.37 -16.31
C ASN A 425 -5.35 -5.51 -15.35
N VAL A 426 -4.52 -5.85 -14.35
CA VAL A 426 -4.85 -6.82 -13.28
C VAL A 426 -6.12 -6.45 -12.52
N ILE A 427 -6.54 -5.17 -12.52
CA ILE A 427 -7.83 -4.74 -11.97
C ILE A 427 -9.04 -5.48 -12.58
N PHE A 428 -8.89 -6.04 -13.78
CA PHE A 428 -9.91 -6.81 -14.49
C PHE A 428 -9.83 -8.34 -14.27
N ALA A 429 -8.81 -8.85 -13.56
CA ALA A 429 -8.54 -10.29 -13.43
C ALA A 429 -9.58 -10.97 -12.52
N SER A 430 -10.26 -12.02 -12.97
CA SER A 430 -11.41 -12.60 -12.24
C SER A 430 -11.02 -13.19 -10.87
N PRO A 431 -11.94 -13.20 -9.87
CA PRO A 431 -11.68 -13.84 -8.59
C PRO A 431 -11.14 -15.27 -8.74
N ASN A 432 -10.23 -15.65 -7.84
CA ASN A 432 -9.36 -16.83 -7.90
C ASN A 432 -8.23 -16.82 -8.96
N THR A 433 -8.09 -15.80 -9.82
CA THR A 433 -6.91 -15.66 -10.69
C THR A 433 -5.62 -15.48 -9.87
N PHE A 434 -4.55 -16.11 -10.34
CA PHE A 434 -3.19 -15.92 -9.84
C PHE A 434 -2.46 -14.86 -10.67
N VAL A 435 -1.67 -14.02 -10.01
CA VAL A 435 -0.91 -12.92 -10.62
C VAL A 435 0.55 -13.07 -10.21
N VAL A 436 1.44 -13.21 -11.19
CA VAL A 436 2.89 -13.34 -11.00
C VAL A 436 3.55 -12.06 -11.52
N GLU A 437 4.16 -11.30 -10.62
CA GLU A 437 4.85 -10.06 -10.99
C GLU A 437 6.38 -10.25 -10.93
N ILE A 438 7.03 -10.07 -12.08
CA ILE A 438 8.47 -10.22 -12.25
C ILE A 438 9.14 -8.85 -12.02
N PHE A 439 9.95 -8.76 -10.98
CA PHE A 439 10.63 -7.54 -10.57
C PHE A 439 12.11 -7.53 -11.01
N PRO A 440 12.63 -6.36 -11.47
CA PRO A 440 14.05 -6.06 -11.33
C PRO A 440 14.42 -6.03 -9.84
N LEU A 441 15.59 -6.56 -9.51
CA LEU A 441 16.08 -6.78 -8.14
C LEU A 441 16.03 -5.51 -7.28
N THR A 442 16.29 -4.35 -7.88
CA THR A 442 16.35 -3.04 -7.21
C THR A 442 15.02 -2.27 -7.18
N THR A 443 13.92 -2.87 -7.66
CA THR A 443 12.61 -2.19 -7.70
C THR A 443 11.72 -2.64 -6.54
N PHE A 444 11.27 -1.69 -5.74
CA PHE A 444 10.35 -1.89 -4.61
C PHE A 444 9.16 -0.95 -4.81
N ARG A 445 8.09 -1.48 -5.41
CA ARG A 445 6.90 -0.74 -5.86
C ARG A 445 5.70 -1.67 -5.87
N TYR A 446 4.80 -1.52 -4.90
CA TYR A 446 3.86 -2.56 -4.51
C TYR A 446 2.40 -2.33 -4.95
N GLY A 447 2.13 -1.34 -5.81
CA GLY A 447 0.77 -1.03 -6.25
C GLY A 447 -0.03 -2.21 -6.84
N TYR A 448 0.63 -3.13 -7.56
CA TYR A 448 -0.06 -4.31 -8.11
C TYR A 448 -0.26 -5.45 -7.09
N ARG A 449 0.59 -5.55 -6.04
CA ARG A 449 0.34 -6.36 -4.84
C ARG A 449 -0.95 -5.90 -4.18
N ASN A 450 -1.05 -4.59 -3.89
CA ASN A 450 -2.20 -4.00 -3.21
C ASN A 450 -3.46 -4.15 -4.09
N LEU A 451 -3.36 -3.94 -5.40
CA LEU A 451 -4.44 -4.19 -6.36
C LEU A 451 -4.95 -5.64 -6.35
N CYS A 452 -4.06 -6.62 -6.19
CA CYS A 452 -4.47 -8.02 -6.00
C CYS A 452 -5.18 -8.23 -4.66
N GLN A 453 -4.66 -7.66 -3.58
CA GLN A 453 -5.24 -7.74 -2.23
C GLN A 453 -6.65 -7.12 -2.17
N TYR A 454 -6.86 -5.96 -2.80
CA TYR A 454 -8.16 -5.30 -2.91
C TYR A 454 -9.23 -6.18 -3.58
N LEU A 455 -8.84 -6.97 -4.57
CA LEU A 455 -9.74 -7.79 -5.39
C LEU A 455 -9.81 -9.26 -4.94
N GLY A 456 -9.19 -9.61 -3.81
CA GLY A 456 -9.11 -10.99 -3.32
C GLY A 456 -8.35 -11.95 -4.25
N LEU A 457 -7.49 -11.41 -5.12
CA LEU A 457 -6.65 -12.18 -6.03
C LEU A 457 -5.43 -12.75 -5.30
N HIS A 458 -4.82 -13.76 -5.91
CA HIS A 458 -3.64 -14.40 -5.36
C HIS A 458 -2.39 -13.82 -6.04
N TYR A 459 -1.56 -13.14 -5.27
CA TYR A 459 -0.34 -12.50 -5.74
C TYR A 459 0.90 -13.39 -5.49
N VAL A 460 1.87 -13.30 -6.39
CA VAL A 460 3.19 -13.92 -6.30
C VAL A 460 4.19 -12.91 -6.84
N GLU A 461 5.15 -12.49 -6.03
CA GLU A 461 6.31 -11.75 -6.52
C GLU A 461 7.36 -12.73 -7.05
N TYR A 462 8.13 -12.34 -8.06
CA TYR A 462 9.26 -13.11 -8.57
C TYR A 462 10.46 -12.20 -8.81
N ARG A 463 11.54 -12.38 -8.05
CA ARG A 463 12.79 -11.58 -8.12
C ARG A 463 13.98 -12.31 -8.74
N ASP A 464 13.96 -13.64 -8.81
CA ASP A 464 15.08 -14.46 -9.28
C ASP A 464 15.51 -14.19 -10.73
N GLY A 465 16.74 -14.60 -11.07
CA GLY A 465 17.38 -14.32 -12.36
C GLY A 465 18.28 -13.09 -12.32
N ALA A 466 18.58 -12.52 -13.49
CA ALA A 466 19.55 -11.43 -13.65
C ALA A 466 18.95 -10.21 -14.37
N ASP A 467 19.37 -9.02 -13.94
CA ASP A 467 18.97 -7.75 -14.54
C ASP A 467 20.08 -7.20 -15.45
N THR A 468 19.72 -6.54 -16.56
CA THR A 468 20.66 -5.65 -17.25
C THR A 468 20.95 -4.39 -16.41
N PRO A 469 22.06 -3.67 -16.65
CA PRO A 469 22.30 -2.39 -16.02
C PRO A 469 21.13 -1.39 -16.16
N TRP A 470 21.09 -0.45 -15.21
CA TRP A 470 20.25 0.75 -15.26
C TRP A 470 20.71 1.67 -16.41
N PRO A 471 19.82 2.39 -17.12
CA PRO A 471 18.37 2.54 -16.87
C PRO A 471 17.47 1.44 -17.45
N GLU A 472 17.98 0.55 -18.30
CA GLU A 472 17.19 -0.46 -19.00
C GLU A 472 16.52 -1.48 -18.05
N SER A 473 17.27 -2.01 -17.08
CA SER A 473 16.83 -3.00 -16.09
C SER A 473 15.91 -4.10 -16.65
N HIS A 474 16.29 -4.65 -17.81
CA HIS A 474 15.61 -5.77 -18.45
C HIS A 474 15.94 -7.09 -17.72
N LYS A 475 15.00 -8.04 -17.66
CA LYS A 475 15.15 -9.30 -16.92
C LYS A 475 15.55 -10.46 -17.83
N VAL A 476 16.53 -11.25 -17.40
CA VAL A 476 16.73 -12.63 -17.83
C VAL A 476 16.27 -13.53 -16.70
N VAL A 477 15.26 -14.34 -16.97
CA VAL A 477 14.68 -15.28 -15.99
C VAL A 477 15.35 -16.64 -16.16
N GLU A 478 15.92 -17.20 -15.08
CA GLU A 478 16.50 -18.54 -15.11
C GLU A 478 15.41 -19.63 -15.06
N ASP A 479 15.62 -20.69 -15.83
CA ASP A 479 14.69 -21.80 -16.03
C ASP A 479 14.33 -22.54 -14.73
N VAL A 480 15.34 -22.83 -13.91
CA VAL A 480 15.21 -23.69 -12.71
C VAL A 480 14.54 -22.94 -11.56
N SER A 481 14.83 -21.66 -11.38
CA SER A 481 14.17 -20.78 -10.41
C SER A 481 12.74 -20.44 -10.87
N TRP A 482 12.53 -20.20 -12.16
CA TRP A 482 11.18 -19.95 -12.70
C TRP A 482 10.25 -21.13 -12.48
N PHE A 483 10.59 -22.32 -12.97
CA PHE A 483 9.72 -23.49 -12.84
C PHE A 483 9.64 -24.01 -11.41
N ARG A 484 10.61 -23.73 -10.53
CA ARG A 484 10.42 -23.93 -9.08
C ARG A 484 9.19 -23.19 -8.57
N THR A 485 9.02 -21.91 -8.92
CA THR A 485 7.84 -21.14 -8.48
C THR A 485 6.61 -21.44 -9.35
N PHE A 486 6.79 -21.64 -10.66
CA PHE A 486 5.70 -21.79 -11.62
C PHE A 486 5.07 -23.19 -11.68
N ASP A 487 5.81 -24.26 -11.46
CA ASP A 487 5.22 -25.61 -11.41
C ASP A 487 4.32 -25.75 -10.18
N LEU A 488 4.74 -25.11 -9.10
CA LEU A 488 3.94 -24.92 -7.91
C LEU A 488 2.70 -24.07 -8.23
N ILE A 489 2.84 -22.95 -8.96
CA ILE A 489 1.71 -22.13 -9.48
C ILE A 489 0.64 -23.00 -10.13
N MET A 490 1.06 -23.90 -11.01
CA MET A 490 0.12 -24.75 -11.74
C MET A 490 -0.46 -25.89 -10.91
N ASN A 491 0.22 -26.37 -9.86
CA ASN A 491 -0.32 -27.45 -9.02
C ASN A 491 -1.59 -27.01 -8.28
N VAL A 492 -1.63 -25.83 -7.62
CA VAL A 492 -2.87 -25.37 -6.95
C VAL A 492 -3.96 -24.95 -7.95
N VAL A 493 -3.59 -24.51 -9.15
CA VAL A 493 -4.56 -24.21 -10.22
C VAL A 493 -5.24 -25.48 -10.73
N LEU A 494 -4.51 -26.60 -10.84
CA LEU A 494 -4.96 -27.84 -11.47
C LEU A 494 -5.42 -28.93 -10.48
N ASN A 495 -5.10 -28.81 -9.18
CA ASN A 495 -5.33 -29.87 -8.18
C ASN A 495 -6.13 -29.38 -6.96
N GLU A 496 -7.33 -29.95 -6.79
CA GLU A 496 -8.28 -29.60 -5.72
C GLU A 496 -7.74 -29.90 -4.31
N ALA A 497 -6.98 -30.98 -4.14
CA ALA A 497 -6.41 -31.33 -2.84
C ALA A 497 -5.37 -30.29 -2.36
N GLU A 498 -4.58 -29.75 -3.28
CA GLU A 498 -3.60 -28.71 -2.98
C GLU A 498 -4.26 -27.34 -2.80
N ARG A 499 -5.36 -27.08 -3.53
CA ARG A 499 -6.20 -25.89 -3.33
C ARG A 499 -6.83 -25.83 -1.95
N VAL A 500 -7.35 -26.94 -1.42
CA VAL A 500 -7.88 -26.99 -0.06
C VAL A 500 -6.79 -26.69 0.99
N LYS A 501 -5.56 -27.20 0.83
CA LYS A 501 -4.43 -26.88 1.72
C LYS A 501 -4.06 -25.39 1.64
N TYR A 502 -3.98 -24.85 0.44
CA TYR A 502 -3.63 -23.44 0.23
C TYR A 502 -4.68 -22.48 0.79
N ASP A 503 -5.97 -22.70 0.50
CA ASP A 503 -7.05 -21.85 1.02
C ASP A 503 -7.12 -21.93 2.56
N ALA A 504 -6.79 -23.08 3.16
CA ALA A 504 -6.64 -23.21 4.61
C ALA A 504 -5.47 -22.36 5.15
N ARG A 505 -4.28 -22.45 4.53
CA ARG A 505 -3.10 -21.63 4.87
C ARG A 505 -3.42 -20.13 4.79
N GLN A 506 -4.03 -19.67 3.69
CA GLN A 506 -4.50 -18.29 3.53
C GLN A 506 -5.54 -17.88 4.57
N THR A 507 -6.48 -18.75 4.91
CA THR A 507 -7.51 -18.46 5.92
C THR A 507 -6.89 -18.28 7.31
N ILE A 508 -5.83 -19.03 7.62
CA ILE A 508 -5.05 -18.86 8.87
C ILE A 508 -4.26 -17.55 8.83
N GLN A 509 -3.51 -17.30 7.76
CA GLN A 509 -2.73 -16.06 7.57
C GLN A 509 -3.61 -14.80 7.69
N ARG A 510 -4.77 -14.76 7.02
CA ARG A 510 -5.73 -13.64 7.11
C ARG A 510 -6.39 -13.50 8.48
N ARG A 511 -6.39 -14.55 9.32
CA ARG A 511 -6.86 -14.45 10.72
C ARG A 511 -5.78 -13.91 11.64
N ILE A 512 -4.55 -14.40 11.53
CA ILE A 512 -3.39 -13.88 12.26
C ILE A 512 -3.21 -12.38 11.97
N HIS A 513 -3.23 -11.99 10.69
CA HIS A 513 -3.15 -10.59 10.27
C HIS A 513 -4.37 -9.72 10.65
N ARG A 514 -5.49 -10.32 11.10
CA ARG A 514 -6.64 -9.59 11.67
C ARG A 514 -6.62 -9.53 13.21
N SER A 515 -5.63 -10.16 13.86
CA SER A 515 -5.60 -10.37 15.32
C SER A 515 -4.25 -10.07 15.99
N HIS A 516 -3.17 -9.94 15.23
CA HIS A 516 -1.88 -9.48 15.74
C HIS A 516 -1.85 -7.94 15.77
N LEU A 517 -1.36 -7.36 16.86
CA LEU A 517 -1.72 -5.99 17.25
C LEU A 517 -0.54 -5.01 17.49
N LEU A 518 0.74 -5.39 17.30
CA LEU A 518 1.88 -4.54 17.67
C LEU A 518 2.88 -4.06 16.59
N ALA A 519 3.05 -4.74 15.45
CA ALA A 519 4.13 -4.37 14.51
C ALA A 519 3.96 -2.94 13.93
N GLN A 520 2.72 -2.54 13.61
CA GLN A 520 2.41 -1.21 13.05
C GLN A 520 2.31 -0.09 14.08
N GLU A 521 2.37 -0.39 15.39
CA GLU A 521 2.40 0.64 16.43
C GLU A 521 3.85 1.06 16.76
N PHE A 522 4.84 0.16 16.63
CA PHE A 522 6.24 0.45 16.98
C PHE A 522 6.98 1.35 15.98
N ASP A 523 6.66 1.33 14.68
CA ASP A 523 7.14 2.37 13.73
C ASP A 523 6.72 3.79 14.16
N ARG A 524 5.67 3.87 14.99
CA ARG A 524 5.07 5.11 15.51
C ARG A 524 5.66 5.56 16.84
N VAL A 525 6.67 4.87 17.39
CA VAL A 525 7.42 5.34 18.59
C VAL A 525 7.92 6.77 18.41
N LYS A 526 8.37 7.10 17.18
CA LYS A 526 8.80 8.45 16.77
C LYS A 526 7.63 9.43 16.52
N GLU A 527 6.43 8.94 16.19
CA GLU A 527 5.24 9.77 15.99
C GLU A 527 4.51 10.11 17.30
N ARG A 528 4.56 9.22 18.30
CA ARG A 528 3.91 9.35 19.60
C ARG A 528 4.85 9.67 20.76
N ASP A 529 6.14 9.92 20.50
CA ASP A 529 7.17 10.24 21.51
C ASP A 529 7.32 9.16 22.60
N LEU A 530 7.16 7.87 22.24
CA LEU A 530 7.28 6.71 23.13
C LEU A 530 8.76 6.33 23.41
N HIS A 531 9.64 7.33 23.44
CA HIS A 531 11.08 7.16 23.59
C HIS A 531 11.69 8.15 24.58
N ALA A 532 12.68 7.71 25.35
CA ALA A 532 13.49 8.53 26.25
C ALA A 532 14.64 9.26 25.52
N GLY A 533 14.90 8.92 24.25
CA GLY A 533 15.90 9.58 23.40
C GLY A 533 16.32 8.74 22.20
N ARG A 534 17.38 9.17 21.50
CA ARG A 534 18.04 8.41 20.42
C ARG A 534 19.47 8.08 20.83
N ASP A 535 19.89 6.84 20.62
CA ASP A 535 21.28 6.41 20.76
C ASP A 535 22.03 6.62 19.43
N GLU A 536 23.08 7.44 19.44
CA GLU A 536 23.90 7.74 18.25
C GLU A 536 24.94 6.65 17.92
N ALA A 537 25.22 5.72 18.82
CA ALA A 537 26.17 4.62 18.61
C ALA A 537 25.52 3.39 17.95
N PHE A 538 24.22 3.18 18.18
CA PHE A 538 23.44 2.06 17.63
C PHE A 538 22.33 2.49 16.64
N ASP A 539 22.16 3.80 16.41
CA ASP A 539 21.24 4.45 15.47
C ASP A 539 19.73 4.17 15.72
N CYS A 540 19.37 3.83 16.96
CA CYS A 540 18.01 3.47 17.39
C CYS A 540 17.44 4.46 18.43
N PHE A 541 16.14 4.36 18.68
CA PHE A 541 15.50 5.07 19.80
C PHE A 541 15.55 4.22 21.07
N VAL A 542 15.78 4.86 22.21
CA VAL A 542 15.63 4.24 23.54
C VAL A 542 14.16 4.32 23.90
N LEU A 543 13.48 3.17 23.96
CA LEU A 543 12.07 3.06 24.34
C LEU A 543 11.78 3.66 25.72
N ASP A 544 10.55 4.09 25.94
CA ASP A 544 10.04 4.62 27.21
C ASP A 544 9.03 3.61 27.79
N GLU A 545 9.51 2.69 28.64
CA GLU A 545 8.76 1.52 29.11
C GLU A 545 7.43 1.89 29.78
N ASP A 546 7.44 2.88 30.67
CA ASP A 546 6.25 3.39 31.35
C ASP A 546 5.18 3.84 30.35
N LYS A 547 5.57 4.60 29.30
CA LYS A 547 4.62 5.05 28.25
C LYS A 547 4.07 3.90 27.41
N VAL A 548 4.87 2.87 27.14
CA VAL A 548 4.43 1.68 26.40
C VAL A 548 3.43 0.87 27.21
N VAL A 549 3.63 0.75 28.53
CA VAL A 549 2.67 0.11 29.42
C VAL A 549 1.36 0.92 29.52
N ASP A 550 1.45 2.24 29.70
CA ASP A 550 0.28 3.14 29.77
C ASP A 550 -0.59 3.09 28.50
N GLU A 551 0.01 3.11 27.30
CA GLU A 551 -0.72 3.06 26.02
C GLU A 551 -1.36 1.68 25.75
N MET A 552 -0.76 0.59 26.26
CA MET A 552 -1.24 -0.78 26.03
C MET A 552 -2.24 -1.30 27.08
N ASP A 553 -2.32 -0.73 28.29
CA ASP A 553 -3.08 -1.36 29.39
C ASP A 553 -4.60 -1.42 29.16
N ASP A 554 -5.20 -0.39 28.55
CA ASP A 554 -6.61 -0.40 28.14
C ASP A 554 -6.89 -1.54 27.15
N MET A 555 -5.89 -1.96 26.35
CA MET A 555 -5.99 -3.03 25.37
C MET A 555 -5.85 -4.40 26.02
N MET A 556 -4.78 -4.60 26.78
CA MET A 556 -4.49 -5.87 27.46
C MET A 556 -5.48 -6.17 28.59
N SER A 557 -6.23 -5.17 29.06
CA SER A 557 -7.34 -5.30 30.01
C SER A 557 -8.72 -5.47 29.34
N SER A 558 -8.80 -5.56 28.01
CA SER A 558 -10.05 -5.64 27.27
C SER A 558 -10.78 -6.99 27.47
N PRO A 559 -12.11 -7.00 27.71
CA PRO A 559 -12.89 -8.22 27.90
C PRO A 559 -13.04 -9.08 26.62
N ASP A 560 -12.65 -8.56 25.44
CA ASP A 560 -12.63 -9.34 24.20
C ASP A 560 -11.41 -10.30 24.12
N GLY A 561 -10.32 -9.98 24.84
CA GLY A 561 -9.10 -10.79 24.92
C GLY A 561 -8.44 -11.14 23.58
N GLY A 562 -7.75 -12.28 23.54
CA GLY A 562 -7.22 -12.87 22.31
C GLY A 562 -6.02 -12.14 21.67
N ILE A 563 -5.33 -11.29 22.43
CA ILE A 563 -4.20 -10.47 21.97
C ILE A 563 -2.91 -11.31 21.96
N VAL A 564 -2.07 -11.10 20.94
CA VAL A 564 -0.72 -11.70 20.85
C VAL A 564 0.33 -10.59 20.83
N VAL A 565 1.19 -10.59 21.84
CA VAL A 565 2.30 -9.65 22.00
C VAL A 565 3.60 -10.27 21.49
N ASP A 566 4.35 -9.50 20.69
CA ASP A 566 5.72 -9.80 20.24
C ASP A 566 6.63 -8.71 20.81
N PHE A 567 7.58 -9.10 21.68
CA PHE A 567 8.68 -8.26 22.11
C PHE A 567 9.88 -9.12 22.55
N HIS A 568 11.03 -8.48 22.78
CA HIS A 568 12.29 -9.15 23.07
C HIS A 568 12.63 -9.27 24.54
N THR A 569 12.35 -8.23 25.33
CA THR A 569 12.29 -8.31 26.78
C THR A 569 10.84 -8.46 27.22
N CYS A 570 10.60 -8.78 28.48
CA CYS A 570 9.24 -9.02 29.00
C CYS A 570 9.09 -8.68 30.50
N ASP A 571 10.11 -8.06 31.08
CA ASP A 571 10.29 -7.71 32.49
C ASP A 571 9.58 -6.41 32.90
N PHE A 572 9.40 -5.48 31.97
CA PHE A 572 8.64 -4.25 32.19
C PHE A 572 7.11 -4.40 32.01
N PHE A 573 6.64 -5.51 31.42
CA PHE A 573 5.20 -5.73 31.22
C PHE A 573 4.49 -6.22 32.50
N PRO A 574 3.24 -5.79 32.79
CA PRO A 574 2.46 -6.32 33.90
C PRO A 574 2.17 -7.83 33.77
N GLU A 575 2.61 -8.63 34.76
CA GLU A 575 2.42 -10.10 34.82
C GLU A 575 0.98 -10.56 34.46
N ARG A 576 -0.02 -9.78 34.90
CA ARG A 576 -1.46 -10.03 34.68
C ARG A 576 -1.94 -10.00 33.22
N TRP A 577 -1.10 -9.62 32.26
CA TRP A 577 -1.47 -9.48 30.85
C TRP A 577 -1.44 -10.80 30.06
N PHE A 578 -0.78 -11.85 30.56
CA PHE A 578 -0.48 -13.04 29.77
C PHE A 578 -0.97 -14.34 30.39
N ASP A 579 -1.86 -15.03 29.68
CA ASP A 579 -2.26 -16.42 29.97
C ASP A 579 -1.21 -17.46 29.50
N LEU A 580 -0.33 -17.06 28.58
CA LEU A 580 0.72 -17.89 27.98
C LEU A 580 1.91 -17.01 27.59
N VAL A 581 3.11 -17.41 27.98
CA VAL A 581 4.38 -16.81 27.56
C VAL A 581 5.14 -17.85 26.72
N VAL A 582 5.59 -17.48 25.52
CA VAL A 582 6.28 -18.39 24.60
C VAL A 582 7.67 -17.86 24.31
N VAL A 583 8.70 -18.62 24.70
CA VAL A 583 10.10 -18.26 24.44
C VAL A 583 10.62 -19.12 23.28
N LEU A 584 10.85 -18.49 22.12
CA LEU A 584 11.42 -19.18 20.96
C LEU A 584 12.94 -19.31 21.11
N ARG A 585 13.46 -20.52 20.88
CA ARG A 585 14.89 -20.84 20.98
C ARG A 585 15.47 -21.21 19.62
N THR A 586 16.63 -20.66 19.25
CA THR A 586 17.34 -20.96 18.00
C THR A 586 18.81 -21.28 18.27
N ASP A 587 19.43 -22.16 17.49
CA ASP A 587 20.88 -22.41 17.61
C ASP A 587 21.72 -21.23 17.10
N ASN A 588 22.87 -21.00 17.74
CA ASN A 588 23.75 -19.86 17.48
C ASN A 588 24.17 -19.73 16.01
N THR A 589 24.34 -20.85 15.29
CA THR A 589 24.75 -20.87 13.89
C THR A 589 23.61 -20.41 12.97
N THR A 590 22.41 -20.98 13.13
CA THR A 590 21.22 -20.54 12.40
C THR A 590 20.85 -19.08 12.73
N LEU A 591 21.02 -18.66 14.00
CA LEU A 591 20.78 -17.28 14.41
C LEU A 591 21.78 -16.30 13.78
N PHE A 592 23.08 -16.63 13.78
CA PHE A 592 24.12 -15.83 13.12
C PHE A 592 23.85 -15.65 11.63
N ASP A 593 23.50 -16.73 10.92
CA ASP A 593 23.19 -16.67 9.49
C ASP A 593 21.94 -15.83 9.19
N ARG A 594 20.86 -15.98 9.99
CA ARG A 594 19.64 -15.15 9.89
C ARG A 594 19.95 -13.67 10.08
N LEU A 595 20.69 -13.31 11.13
CA LEU A 595 21.02 -11.91 11.42
C LEU A 595 21.96 -11.30 10.36
N THR A 596 22.91 -12.09 9.85
CA THR A 596 23.82 -11.66 8.78
C THR A 596 23.08 -11.42 7.46
N GLN A 597 22.10 -12.26 7.11
CA GLN A 597 21.28 -12.10 5.89
C GLN A 597 20.43 -10.82 5.89
N ARG A 598 20.07 -10.29 7.08
CA ARG A 598 19.39 -8.99 7.24
C ARG A 598 20.31 -7.77 7.07
N GLY A 599 21.60 -7.95 6.77
CA GLY A 599 22.55 -6.85 6.63
C GLY A 599 22.91 -6.13 7.93
N TYR A 600 22.70 -6.76 9.09
CA TYR A 600 23.11 -6.21 10.39
C TYR A 600 24.63 -5.97 10.45
N THR A 601 25.04 -4.95 11.23
CA THR A 601 26.46 -4.70 11.49
C THR A 601 27.06 -5.83 12.32
N ALA A 602 28.34 -6.16 12.10
CA ALA A 602 29.01 -7.29 12.76
C ALA A 602 28.95 -7.24 14.29
N ASN A 603 28.94 -6.03 14.88
CA ASN A 603 28.76 -5.83 16.32
C ASN A 603 27.37 -6.31 16.77
N LYS A 604 26.30 -5.83 16.11
CA LYS A 604 24.91 -6.19 16.44
C LYS A 604 24.64 -7.69 16.24
N VAL A 605 25.23 -8.30 15.21
CA VAL A 605 25.16 -9.77 15.02
C VAL A 605 25.82 -10.51 16.19
N THR A 606 27.04 -10.11 16.57
CA THR A 606 27.79 -10.76 17.68
C THR A 606 27.01 -10.68 18.99
N GLU A 607 26.55 -9.48 19.33
CA GLU A 607 25.78 -9.16 20.54
C GLU A 607 24.46 -9.93 20.66
N ASN A 608 23.67 -10.01 19.57
CA ASN A 608 22.40 -10.74 19.56
C ASN A 608 22.62 -12.26 19.67
N VAL A 609 23.74 -12.79 19.14
CA VAL A 609 24.14 -14.20 19.31
C VAL A 609 24.67 -14.47 20.73
N GLU A 610 25.41 -13.53 21.34
CA GLU A 610 25.83 -13.63 22.75
C GLU A 610 24.61 -13.59 23.70
N CYS A 611 23.55 -12.86 23.38
CA CYS A 611 22.29 -12.84 24.11
C CYS A 611 21.60 -14.22 24.15
N GLU A 612 21.43 -14.89 23.01
CA GLU A 612 20.89 -16.27 22.96
C GLU A 612 21.82 -17.28 23.64
N ILE A 613 23.14 -17.15 23.50
CA ILE A 613 24.13 -18.00 24.20
C ILE A 613 23.96 -17.92 25.73
N MET A 614 23.73 -16.71 26.26
CA MET A 614 23.51 -16.45 27.69
C MET A 614 22.06 -16.71 28.13
N GLN A 615 21.15 -16.97 27.18
CA GLN A 615 19.72 -17.25 27.39
C GLN A 615 18.96 -16.12 28.11
N VAL A 616 19.36 -14.86 27.89
CA VAL A 616 18.87 -13.69 28.65
C VAL A 616 17.34 -13.62 28.65
N VAL A 617 16.72 -13.58 27.47
CA VAL A 617 15.26 -13.50 27.29
C VAL A 617 14.49 -14.64 28.00
N LEU A 618 15.08 -15.84 28.09
CA LEU A 618 14.48 -16.96 28.81
C LEU A 618 14.58 -16.77 30.34
N GLN A 619 15.72 -16.28 30.81
CA GLN A 619 15.93 -15.95 32.22
C GLN A 619 14.98 -14.82 32.64
N ASP A 620 14.87 -13.77 31.84
CA ASP A 620 13.95 -12.64 32.07
C ASP A 620 12.50 -13.13 32.16
N ALA A 621 12.07 -14.02 31.25
CA ALA A 621 10.74 -14.63 31.29
C ALA A 621 10.52 -15.45 32.59
N HIS A 622 11.52 -16.23 33.02
CA HIS A 622 11.45 -17.00 34.28
C HIS A 622 11.54 -16.16 35.56
N GLU A 623 12.08 -14.94 35.48
CA GLU A 623 12.08 -13.99 36.59
C GLU A 623 10.80 -13.13 36.63
N SER A 624 10.09 -12.99 35.51
CA SER A 624 8.93 -12.10 35.34
C SER A 624 7.56 -12.80 35.40
N TYR A 625 7.49 -14.11 35.12
CA TYR A 625 6.22 -14.85 35.02
C TYR A 625 6.23 -16.20 35.76
N VAL A 626 5.05 -16.68 36.14
CA VAL A 626 4.90 -18.03 36.73
C VAL A 626 5.34 -19.13 35.74
N PRO A 627 6.17 -20.11 36.15
CA PRO A 627 6.67 -21.14 35.25
C PRO A 627 5.62 -21.97 34.51
N ASP A 628 4.41 -22.10 35.07
CA ASP A 628 3.33 -22.90 34.48
C ASP A 628 2.76 -22.29 33.17
N ILE A 629 2.94 -20.99 32.91
CA ILE A 629 2.54 -20.34 31.64
C ILE A 629 3.69 -20.21 30.63
N ILE A 630 4.93 -20.49 31.03
CA ILE A 630 6.12 -20.33 30.17
C ILE A 630 6.33 -21.61 29.35
N GLN A 631 6.39 -21.47 28.02
CA GLN A 631 6.71 -22.56 27.11
C GLN A 631 7.90 -22.21 26.21
N GLU A 632 9.05 -22.83 26.49
CA GLU A 632 10.16 -22.89 25.54
C GLU A 632 9.77 -23.72 24.31
N LEU A 633 9.96 -23.14 23.12
CA LEU A 633 9.72 -23.81 21.84
C LEU A 633 10.94 -23.69 20.91
N PRO A 634 11.40 -24.77 20.26
CA PRO A 634 12.45 -24.69 19.25
C PRO A 634 11.94 -23.94 18.02
N SER A 635 12.80 -23.17 17.37
CA SER A 635 12.44 -22.36 16.20
C SER A 635 13.56 -22.34 15.14
N VAL A 636 14.19 -23.49 14.90
CA VAL A 636 15.31 -23.65 13.95
C VAL A 636 14.80 -23.91 12.53
N THR A 637 13.78 -24.76 12.40
CA THR A 637 13.23 -25.23 11.12
C THR A 637 11.75 -24.86 10.95
N ILE A 638 11.24 -25.03 9.72
CA ILE A 638 9.82 -24.87 9.38
C ILE A 638 8.97 -25.95 10.07
N ALA A 639 9.49 -27.17 10.24
CA ALA A 639 8.77 -28.24 10.94
C ALA A 639 8.57 -27.93 12.43
N ASP A 640 9.56 -27.33 13.09
CA ASP A 640 9.42 -26.85 14.48
C ASP A 640 8.31 -25.80 14.58
N MET A 641 8.29 -24.88 13.62
CA MET A 641 7.38 -23.75 13.53
C MET A 641 5.93 -24.16 13.16
N GLU A 642 5.71 -25.12 12.25
CA GLU A 642 4.39 -25.73 12.02
C GLU A 642 3.89 -26.43 13.31
N SER A 643 4.76 -27.20 13.98
CA SER A 643 4.48 -27.86 15.26
C SER A 643 4.13 -26.86 16.38
N ASN A 644 4.85 -25.73 16.46
CA ASN A 644 4.58 -24.67 17.43
C ASN A 644 3.21 -24.02 17.20
N VAL A 645 2.85 -23.75 15.94
CA VAL A 645 1.53 -23.22 15.58
C VAL A 645 0.42 -24.22 15.94
N GLU A 646 0.59 -25.51 15.66
CA GLU A 646 -0.37 -26.54 16.11
C GLU A 646 -0.49 -26.62 17.63
N ARG A 647 0.64 -26.54 18.36
CA ARG A 647 0.70 -26.57 19.83
C ARG A 647 0.01 -25.36 20.47
N ILE A 648 0.27 -24.14 19.97
CA ILE A 648 -0.35 -22.90 20.47
C ILE A 648 -1.85 -22.90 20.14
N ILE A 649 -2.26 -23.31 18.93
CA ILE A 649 -3.67 -23.46 18.58
C ILE A 649 -4.36 -24.54 19.43
N GLY A 650 -3.66 -25.63 19.76
CA GLY A 650 -4.14 -26.67 20.67
C GLY A 650 -4.36 -26.17 22.10
N TRP A 651 -3.38 -25.45 22.64
CA TRP A 651 -3.46 -24.79 23.94
C TRP A 651 -4.61 -23.77 23.98
N MET A 652 -4.71 -22.89 22.97
CA MET A 652 -5.75 -21.86 22.89
C MET A 652 -7.15 -22.49 22.86
N LYS A 653 -7.36 -23.55 22.06
CA LYS A 653 -8.63 -24.30 22.05
C LYS A 653 -8.97 -24.92 23.40
N HIS A 654 -7.96 -25.32 24.18
CA HIS A 654 -8.14 -25.90 25.51
C HIS A 654 -8.50 -24.82 26.55
N TRP A 655 -7.74 -23.72 26.58
CA TRP A 655 -7.97 -22.56 27.44
C TRP A 655 -9.38 -21.96 27.22
N VAL A 656 -9.76 -21.74 25.95
CA VAL A 656 -11.10 -21.25 25.56
C VAL A 656 -12.19 -22.22 26.03
N ALA A 657 -11.98 -23.54 25.92
CA ALA A 657 -12.95 -24.54 26.35
C ALA A 657 -13.08 -24.69 27.88
N GLN A 658 -12.05 -24.30 28.64
CA GLN A 658 -12.07 -24.27 30.10
C GLN A 658 -12.72 -22.98 30.63
N ASN A 659 -12.35 -21.83 30.06
CA ASN A 659 -12.76 -20.52 30.60
C ASN A 659 -14.16 -20.06 30.15
N HIS A 660 -14.75 -20.68 29.11
CA HIS A 660 -16.19 -20.53 28.80
C HIS A 660 -17.14 -21.39 29.68
N GLN A 661 -16.65 -22.01 30.77
CA GLN A 661 -17.49 -22.73 31.74
C GLN A 661 -17.67 -22.00 33.08
N GLN A 662 -17.27 -20.72 33.17
CA GLN A 662 -17.53 -19.81 34.29
C GLN A 662 -18.39 -18.63 33.81
#